data_AF-A0A7Z0QJ13-F1
#
_entry.id   AF-A0A7Z0QJ13-F1
#
_cell.length_a   1.000
_cell.length_b   1.000
_cell.length_c   1.000
_cell.angle_alpha   90.00
_cell.angle_beta   90.00
_cell.angle_gamma   90.00
#
_symmetry.space_group_name_H-M   'P 1'
#
loop_
_entity.id
_entity.type
_entity.pdbx_description
1 polymer ?
#
loop_
_entity_poly.entity_id
_entity_poly.type
_entity_poly.pdbx_seq_one_letter_code
_entity_poly.pdbx_strand_id
1 'polypeptide(L)'
;MDIIEAIVTKSQWIIAILALFVVAWARFNSPPTNRSGTTFALFFWGVIFYYALMIPLWLVVMIGLVQGSIGFDFIVGQVKAVDPKAQAQLAQYAPIVAVLIIVVASQFRQVARIDRAARAFCVRLAAIPREADRLAFELAQTTGFVPRDDLRSKVTKIVSENIGPQALSFSRDGTLPDRFTRAIGLYNLFVGPRQNAAALDFTGNGYGRSAYAMIMQLGDAVAARADARYEEMMHAGLAFFTSSLPTPELKDALNRNIAEVTNLTCGLVSRYVLFCERTHSGRLQRLARMGFAYSPGPTFGLDQWATTIFLVTAWSIGMMLFMPGTLPIDVDKVLTIAVTFGASIGFAVLGAIVVAQRFIGRKEGNTPGYPPIAELVVAGLVVVGLSIALRIGIPLVSALMQGGGYQDVLRQFIERLYGVITPFICTISLGLICSYMGCSRMSWYRVAALGALANGAALTCAGWLVAHMIGQQVLALFYVHPQDAIQLVALSTGLTGFIVGGMVLAVFNESERIRNVTAERIATSPHKEFPLQAAPSIAGGLEPPPVTSRFDVADDLGYRDRAGVETFEGDYVCFRPAFSNPEIISAYIIGIHWDETESCLMFEERERVDAGHTQRGRVYIPDGRPFLNFVTLEKGAIRLIMVSRPDKRNEPARGLITTLSNPGGAQFTPASAPIVLRRVVDHTLQLGFIRPGALSYESYRRELEMVVPDFGVFALAPPQVACVAAE
;
A
#
# COMPACT_ATOMS: atom_id res chain seq x y z
N MET A 1 -24.35 -49.04 8.52
CA MET A 1 -23.23 -48.56 9.37
C MET A 1 -22.37 -47.56 8.61
N ASP A 2 -22.04 -47.82 7.35
CA ASP A 2 -21.17 -46.98 6.50
C ASP A 2 -21.57 -45.51 6.35
N ILE A 3 -22.86 -45.20 6.32
CA ILE A 3 -23.35 -43.81 6.21
C ILE A 3 -23.06 -43.02 7.51
N ILE A 4 -23.25 -43.65 8.66
CA ILE A 4 -22.98 -43.03 9.97
C ILE A 4 -21.48 -42.83 10.13
N GLU A 5 -20.67 -43.80 9.71
CA GLU A 5 -19.21 -43.72 9.76
C GLU A 5 -18.65 -42.64 8.81
N ALA A 6 -19.23 -42.49 7.61
CA ALA A 6 -18.89 -41.41 6.68
C ALA A 6 -19.30 -40.02 7.22
N ILE A 7 -20.45 -39.91 7.89
CA ILE A 7 -20.91 -38.66 8.55
C ILE A 7 -20.00 -38.31 9.72
N VAL A 8 -19.62 -39.28 10.55
CA VAL A 8 -18.70 -39.10 11.67
C VAL A 8 -17.32 -38.65 11.16
N THR A 9 -16.79 -39.28 10.12
CA THR A 9 -15.50 -38.89 9.55
C THR A 9 -15.57 -37.48 8.94
N LYS A 10 -16.58 -37.17 8.13
CA LYS A 10 -16.74 -35.81 7.56
C LYS A 10 -16.95 -34.73 8.64
N SER A 11 -17.69 -35.03 9.71
CA SER A 11 -17.93 -34.08 10.80
C SER A 11 -16.66 -33.78 11.61
N GLN A 12 -15.78 -34.76 11.83
CA GLN A 12 -14.52 -34.54 12.55
C GLN A 12 -13.55 -33.62 11.79
N TRP A 13 -13.53 -33.71 10.45
CA TRP A 13 -12.75 -32.80 9.61
C TRP A 13 -13.32 -31.39 9.60
N ILE A 14 -14.64 -31.25 9.51
CA ILE A 14 -15.32 -29.95 9.63
C ILE A 14 -15.02 -29.31 10.99
N ILE A 15 -15.11 -30.09 12.07
CA ILE A 15 -14.78 -29.66 13.44
C ILE A 15 -13.31 -29.26 13.54
N ALA A 16 -12.37 -30.02 12.97
CA ALA A 16 -10.94 -29.70 13.01
C ALA A 16 -10.60 -28.43 12.22
N ILE A 17 -11.18 -28.25 11.03
CA ILE A 17 -11.01 -27.06 10.18
C ILE A 17 -11.56 -25.81 10.90
N LEU A 18 -12.75 -25.93 11.52
CA LEU A 18 -13.35 -24.87 12.34
C LEU A 18 -12.52 -24.57 13.58
N ALA A 19 -12.05 -25.59 14.30
CA ALA A 19 -11.20 -25.43 15.49
C ALA A 19 -9.87 -24.76 15.13
N LEU A 20 -9.24 -25.14 14.02
CA LEU A 20 -8.02 -24.50 13.52
C LEU A 20 -8.27 -23.03 13.16
N PHE A 21 -9.43 -22.71 12.59
CA PHE A 21 -9.81 -21.33 12.30
C PHE A 21 -10.04 -20.53 13.59
N VAL A 22 -10.72 -21.10 14.58
CA VAL A 22 -10.91 -20.47 15.90
C VAL A 22 -9.56 -20.22 16.59
N VAL A 23 -8.62 -21.17 16.51
CA VAL A 23 -7.26 -21.00 17.04
C VAL A 23 -6.51 -19.90 16.29
N ALA A 24 -6.55 -19.88 14.96
CA ALA A 24 -5.92 -18.85 14.14
C ALA A 24 -6.49 -17.47 14.44
N TRP A 25 -7.82 -17.37 14.55
CA TRP A 25 -8.55 -16.16 14.90
C TRP A 25 -8.17 -15.64 16.30
N ALA A 26 -8.22 -16.51 17.31
CA ALA A 26 -7.87 -16.16 18.69
C ALA A 26 -6.42 -15.67 18.79
N ARG A 27 -5.47 -16.39 18.18
CA ARG A 27 -4.05 -16.03 18.21
C ARG A 27 -3.77 -14.75 17.47
N PHE A 28 -4.31 -14.58 16.26
CA PHE A 28 -4.09 -13.36 15.48
C PHE A 28 -4.59 -12.12 16.22
N ASN A 29 -5.61 -12.28 17.07
CA ASN A 29 -6.25 -11.23 17.87
C ASN A 29 -5.60 -10.94 19.26
N SER A 30 -4.42 -11.50 19.59
CA SER A 30 -3.78 -11.34 20.92
C SER A 30 -2.36 -10.74 20.86
N PRO A 31 -2.10 -9.44 21.08
CA PRO A 31 -2.95 -8.52 21.80
C PRO A 31 -4.09 -7.93 20.94
N PRO A 32 -5.20 -7.52 21.58
CA PRO A 32 -6.41 -7.01 20.91
C PRO A 32 -6.18 -5.69 20.13
N THR A 33 -5.00 -5.07 20.28
CA THR A 33 -4.57 -3.86 19.57
C THR A 33 -4.32 -4.07 18.07
N ASN A 34 -4.33 -5.30 17.55
CA ASN A 34 -4.21 -5.55 16.11
C ASN A 34 -5.38 -4.99 15.29
N ARG A 35 -6.57 -4.80 15.89
CA ARG A 35 -7.75 -4.27 15.19
C ARG A 35 -7.67 -2.77 14.91
N SER A 36 -6.87 -2.03 15.68
CA SER A 36 -6.71 -0.57 15.51
C SER A 36 -5.72 -0.20 14.41
N GLY A 37 -4.89 -1.16 13.98
CA GLY A 37 -3.82 -0.96 13.01
C GLY A 37 -4.07 -1.57 11.62
N THR A 38 -5.24 -2.14 11.31
CA THR A 38 -5.51 -2.85 10.04
C THR A 38 -6.96 -2.59 9.58
N THR A 39 -7.24 -2.44 8.26
CA THR A 39 -8.65 -2.26 7.83
C THR A 39 -9.39 -3.56 8.05
N PHE A 40 -10.71 -3.52 8.27
CA PHE A 40 -11.47 -4.76 8.51
C PHE A 40 -11.20 -5.84 7.45
N ALA A 41 -11.05 -5.45 6.18
CA ALA A 41 -10.69 -6.38 5.10
C ALA A 41 -9.27 -6.93 5.21
N LEU A 42 -8.28 -6.08 5.51
CA LEU A 42 -6.87 -6.50 5.67
C LEU A 42 -6.64 -7.33 6.94
N PHE A 43 -7.41 -7.09 8.00
CA PHE A 43 -7.44 -7.95 9.19
C PHE A 43 -7.88 -9.36 8.81
N PHE A 44 -9.02 -9.48 8.12
CA PHE A 44 -9.52 -10.79 7.68
C PHE A 44 -8.58 -11.44 6.66
N TRP A 45 -8.00 -10.70 5.72
CA TRP A 45 -6.98 -11.25 4.82
C TRP A 45 -5.74 -11.71 5.56
N GLY A 46 -5.27 -10.96 6.56
CA GLY A 46 -4.17 -11.36 7.44
C GLY A 46 -4.49 -12.61 8.25
N VAL A 47 -5.71 -12.72 8.77
CA VAL A 47 -6.21 -13.94 9.45
C VAL A 47 -6.31 -15.11 8.47
N ILE A 48 -6.81 -14.91 7.26
CA ILE A 48 -6.93 -15.95 6.22
C ILE A 48 -5.54 -16.41 5.79
N PHE A 49 -4.59 -15.51 5.61
CA PHE A 49 -3.20 -15.86 5.26
C PHE A 49 -2.52 -16.62 6.40
N TYR A 50 -2.71 -16.18 7.64
CA TYR A 50 -2.19 -16.88 8.81
C TYR A 50 -2.84 -18.26 8.97
N TYR A 51 -4.15 -18.37 8.74
CA TYR A 51 -4.87 -19.63 8.70
C TYR A 51 -4.36 -20.55 7.58
N ALA A 52 -4.11 -20.01 6.38
CA ALA A 52 -3.53 -20.74 5.26
C ALA A 52 -2.11 -21.23 5.53
N LEU A 53 -1.30 -20.53 6.34
CA LEU A 53 0.01 -21.01 6.81
C LEU A 53 -0.10 -22.12 7.85
N MET A 54 -1.18 -22.15 8.64
CA MET A 54 -1.44 -23.18 9.63
C MET A 54 -1.94 -24.50 9.01
N ILE A 55 -2.62 -24.44 7.86
CA ILE A 55 -3.15 -25.64 7.16
C ILE A 55 -2.03 -26.64 6.76
N PRO A 56 -0.93 -26.23 6.09
CA PRO A 56 0.17 -27.13 5.75
C PRO A 56 0.82 -27.75 6.99
N LEU A 57 1.02 -26.96 8.06
CA LEU A 57 1.56 -27.45 9.32
C LEU A 57 0.63 -28.51 9.94
N TRP A 58 -0.68 -28.25 9.92
CA TRP A 58 -1.68 -29.19 10.41
C TRP A 58 -1.73 -30.48 9.59
N LEU A 59 -1.62 -30.39 8.26
CA LEU A 59 -1.53 -31.56 7.38
C LEU A 59 -0.25 -32.36 7.64
N VAL A 60 0.89 -31.72 7.88
CA VAL A 60 2.15 -32.41 8.22
C VAL A 60 2.06 -33.15 9.55
N VAL A 61 1.48 -32.52 10.58
CA VAL A 61 1.25 -33.15 11.89
C VAL A 61 0.27 -34.33 11.76
N MET A 62 -0.78 -34.17 10.96
CA MET A 62 -1.75 -35.23 10.69
C MET A 62 -1.10 -36.41 9.97
N ILE A 63 -0.31 -36.16 8.92
CA ILE A 63 0.42 -37.20 8.18
C ILE A 63 1.38 -37.94 9.12
N GLY A 64 2.10 -37.24 9.99
CA GLY A 64 3.00 -37.88 10.96
C GLY A 64 2.27 -38.71 12.03
N LEU A 65 1.06 -38.32 12.43
CA LEU A 65 0.21 -39.12 13.34
C LEU A 65 -0.31 -40.40 12.67
N VAL A 66 -0.75 -40.30 11.41
CA VAL A 66 -1.30 -41.44 10.65
C VAL A 66 -0.20 -42.41 10.22
N GLN A 67 1.00 -41.92 9.91
CA GLN A 67 2.15 -42.74 9.53
C GLN A 67 2.97 -43.26 10.73
N GLY A 68 2.60 -42.86 11.96
CA GLY A 68 3.27 -43.31 13.18
C GLY A 68 4.64 -42.68 13.47
N SER A 69 5.09 -41.68 12.69
CA SER A 69 6.38 -41.00 12.90
C SER A 69 6.33 -39.93 14.00
N ILE A 70 5.15 -39.34 14.23
CA ILE A 70 4.86 -38.44 15.34
C ILE A 70 4.05 -39.28 16.32
N GLY A 71 4.76 -39.98 17.20
CA GLY A 71 4.29 -41.17 17.88
C GLY A 71 2.92 -41.05 18.55
N PHE A 72 1.98 -41.84 18.04
CA PHE A 72 1.02 -42.49 18.95
C PHE A 72 1.76 -43.40 19.94
N ASP A 73 2.97 -43.89 19.63
CA ASP A 73 3.77 -44.73 20.55
C ASP A 73 4.06 -44.09 21.92
N PHE A 74 4.16 -42.77 22.03
CA PHE A 74 4.34 -42.12 23.34
C PHE A 74 3.04 -42.09 24.18
N ILE A 75 1.88 -42.01 23.53
CA ILE A 75 0.55 -41.98 24.18
C ILE A 75 0.01 -43.42 24.38
N VAL A 76 0.30 -44.31 23.44
CA VAL A 76 -0.11 -45.73 23.38
C VAL A 76 0.86 -46.63 24.14
N GLY A 77 2.12 -46.24 24.33
CA GLY A 77 3.08 -46.98 25.14
C GLY A 77 2.70 -47.11 26.62
N GLN A 78 1.77 -46.28 27.12
CA GLN A 78 1.16 -46.40 28.45
C GLN A 78 -0.08 -47.32 28.48
N VAL A 79 -0.61 -47.73 27.33
CA VAL A 79 -1.76 -48.64 27.21
C VAL A 79 -1.30 -49.90 26.48
N LYS A 80 -0.93 -50.93 27.26
CA LYS A 80 -0.52 -52.24 26.74
C LYS A 80 -1.54 -52.78 25.74
N ALA A 81 -1.04 -53.16 24.56
CA ALA A 81 -1.72 -53.94 23.51
C ALA A 81 -3.07 -53.39 23.05
N VAL A 82 -3.03 -52.33 22.23
CA VAL A 82 -4.22 -51.86 21.51
C VAL A 82 -4.44 -52.75 20.28
N ASP A 83 -5.58 -53.43 20.26
CA ASP A 83 -6.11 -54.21 19.14
C ASP A 83 -6.04 -53.38 17.83
N PRO A 84 -5.60 -53.94 16.68
CA PRO A 84 -5.57 -53.23 15.39
C PRO A 84 -6.90 -52.54 15.00
N LYS A 85 -8.05 -53.02 15.51
CA LYS A 85 -9.34 -52.33 15.37
C LYS A 85 -9.42 -51.01 16.14
N ALA A 86 -8.84 -50.92 17.33
CA ALA A 86 -8.84 -49.71 18.14
C ALA A 86 -7.84 -48.66 17.59
N GLN A 87 -6.76 -49.10 16.93
CA GLN A 87 -5.86 -48.20 16.19
C GLN A 87 -6.55 -47.55 14.98
N ALA A 88 -7.38 -48.31 14.25
CA ALA A 88 -8.20 -47.76 13.16
C ALA A 88 -9.26 -46.76 13.66
N GLN A 89 -9.87 -47.02 14.82
CA GLN A 89 -10.81 -46.08 15.45
C GLN A 89 -10.12 -44.79 15.92
N LEU A 90 -8.89 -44.86 16.43
CA LEU A 90 -8.11 -43.69 16.84
C LEU A 90 -7.62 -42.85 15.65
N ALA A 91 -7.27 -43.49 14.54
CA ALA A 91 -6.90 -42.81 13.29
C ALA A 91 -8.03 -41.94 12.75
N GLN A 92 -9.29 -42.29 13.01
CA GLN A 92 -10.46 -41.48 12.63
C GLN A 92 -10.39 -40.09 13.27
N TYR A 93 -9.98 -39.99 14.55
CA TYR A 93 -9.89 -38.73 15.30
C TYR A 93 -8.58 -37.95 15.07
N ALA A 94 -7.66 -38.45 14.23
CA ALA A 94 -6.40 -37.80 13.93
C ALA A 94 -6.49 -36.31 13.54
N PRO A 95 -7.52 -35.83 12.79
CA PRO A 95 -7.65 -34.42 12.42
C PRO A 95 -7.79 -33.49 13.64
N ILE A 96 -8.56 -33.91 14.65
CA ILE A 96 -8.81 -33.16 15.87
C ILE A 96 -7.59 -33.22 16.79
N VAL A 97 -6.98 -34.40 16.91
CA VAL A 97 -5.76 -34.60 17.69
C VAL A 97 -4.60 -33.77 17.13
N ALA A 98 -4.48 -33.65 15.81
CA ALA A 98 -3.48 -32.80 15.16
C ALA A 98 -3.66 -31.30 15.51
N VAL A 99 -4.90 -30.80 15.60
CA VAL A 99 -5.16 -29.41 16.04
C VAL A 99 -4.73 -29.22 17.49
N LEU A 100 -5.09 -30.16 18.38
CA LEU A 100 -4.68 -30.14 19.78
C LEU A 100 -3.14 -30.15 19.93
N ILE A 101 -2.45 -30.97 19.14
CA ILE A 101 -0.99 -31.01 19.14
C ILE A 101 -0.39 -29.69 18.68
N ILE A 102 -0.93 -29.03 17.66
CA ILE A 102 -0.48 -27.68 17.26
C ILE A 102 -0.71 -26.65 18.37
N VAL A 103 -1.82 -26.76 19.10
CA VAL A 103 -2.12 -25.90 20.25
C VAL A 103 -1.09 -26.10 21.36
N VAL A 104 -0.81 -27.35 21.72
CA VAL A 104 0.17 -27.69 22.77
C VAL A 104 1.61 -27.37 22.31
N ALA A 105 1.97 -27.72 21.07
CA ALA A 105 3.29 -27.46 20.48
C ALA A 105 3.64 -25.96 20.49
N SER A 106 2.65 -25.09 20.32
CA SER A 106 2.87 -23.64 20.36
C SER A 106 3.25 -23.07 21.73
N GLN A 107 3.09 -23.85 22.81
CA GLN A 107 3.55 -23.46 24.15
C GLN A 107 5.07 -23.63 24.31
N PHE A 108 5.72 -24.42 23.44
CA PHE A 108 7.16 -24.62 23.48
C PHE A 108 7.91 -23.44 22.85
N ARG A 109 9.01 -23.01 23.49
CA ARG A 109 9.75 -21.77 23.14
C ARG A 109 10.15 -21.65 21.67
N GLN A 110 10.59 -22.75 21.04
CA GLN A 110 11.07 -22.71 19.65
C GLN A 110 9.92 -22.54 18.65
N VAL A 111 8.84 -23.30 18.83
CA VAL A 111 7.63 -23.21 17.99
C VAL A 111 6.92 -21.88 18.20
N ALA A 112 6.84 -21.40 19.44
CA ALA A 112 6.30 -20.08 19.77
C ALA A 112 7.07 -18.94 19.07
N ARG A 113 8.38 -19.09 18.87
CA ARG A 113 9.20 -18.09 18.16
C ARG A 113 8.87 -18.04 16.67
N ILE A 114 8.70 -19.21 16.05
CA ILE A 114 8.32 -19.33 14.64
C ILE A 114 6.88 -18.82 14.43
N ASP A 115 5.95 -19.21 15.30
CA ASP A 115 4.55 -18.75 15.27
C ASP A 115 4.47 -17.22 15.43
N ARG A 116 5.22 -16.64 16.36
CA ARG A 116 5.31 -15.17 16.51
C ARG A 116 5.92 -14.51 15.28
N ALA A 117 6.92 -15.10 14.63
CA ALA A 117 7.53 -14.56 13.42
C ALA A 117 6.57 -14.58 12.22
N ALA A 118 5.90 -15.71 11.98
CA ALA A 118 4.88 -15.86 10.95
C ALA A 118 3.72 -14.89 11.17
N ARG A 119 3.28 -14.76 12.43
CA ARG A 119 2.25 -13.81 12.80
C ARG A 119 2.69 -12.36 12.64
N ALA A 120 3.90 -12.00 13.06
CA ALA A 120 4.43 -10.64 12.89
C ALA A 120 4.57 -10.27 11.40
N PHE A 121 4.91 -11.24 10.56
CA PHE A 121 4.93 -11.07 9.11
C PHE A 121 3.52 -10.81 8.53
N CYS A 122 2.53 -11.63 8.89
CA CYS A 122 1.14 -11.43 8.46
C CYS A 122 0.54 -10.12 8.99
N VAL A 123 0.87 -9.71 10.22
CA VAL A 123 0.44 -8.42 10.80
C VAL A 123 1.09 -7.25 10.09
N ARG A 124 2.38 -7.34 9.72
CA ARG A 124 3.07 -6.31 8.93
C ARG A 124 2.50 -6.16 7.52
N LEU A 125 2.10 -7.27 6.89
CA LEU A 125 1.38 -7.25 5.60
C LEU A 125 -0.02 -6.63 5.72
N ALA A 126 -0.66 -6.73 6.88
CA ALA A 126 -2.02 -6.22 7.13
C ALA A 126 -2.08 -4.76 7.65
N ALA A 127 -0.96 -4.16 8.05
CA ALA A 127 -0.93 -2.88 8.78
C ALA A 127 -1.23 -1.62 7.91
N ILE A 128 -2.23 -0.84 8.36
CA ILE A 128 -2.76 0.45 7.86
C ILE A 128 -1.81 1.67 7.85
N PRO A 129 -0.75 1.85 8.67
CA PRO A 129 -0.22 3.19 8.95
C PRO A 129 0.09 4.00 7.67
N ARG A 130 0.65 3.34 6.66
CA ARG A 130 0.98 3.98 5.38
C ARG A 130 -0.23 4.50 4.60
N GLU A 131 -1.35 3.77 4.56
CA GLU A 131 -2.56 4.24 3.86
C GLU A 131 -3.30 5.32 4.66
N ALA A 132 -3.38 5.20 5.98
CA ALA A 132 -4.00 6.22 6.82
C ALA A 132 -3.20 7.53 6.80
N ASP A 133 -1.88 7.45 6.88
CA ASP A 133 -1.00 8.62 6.86
C ASP A 133 -0.94 9.25 5.46
N ARG A 134 -0.94 8.43 4.40
CA ARG A 134 -1.06 8.92 3.01
C ARG A 134 -2.40 9.64 2.79
N LEU A 135 -3.51 9.02 3.18
CA LEU A 135 -4.84 9.64 3.04
C LEU A 135 -4.94 10.89 3.91
N ALA A 136 -4.38 10.90 5.13
CA ALA A 136 -4.38 12.07 5.99
C ALA A 136 -3.61 13.24 5.36
N PHE A 137 -2.46 12.95 4.74
CA PHE A 137 -1.68 13.95 4.01
C PHE A 137 -2.45 14.50 2.79
N GLU A 138 -3.07 13.64 2.01
CA GLU A 138 -3.90 14.01 0.86
C GLU A 138 -5.09 14.89 1.29
N LEU A 139 -5.82 14.47 2.32
CA LEU A 139 -6.91 15.24 2.89
C LEU A 139 -6.44 16.58 3.47
N ALA A 140 -5.25 16.66 4.06
CA ALA A 140 -4.75 17.89 4.66
C ALA A 140 -4.31 18.91 3.61
N GLN A 141 -3.63 18.48 2.54
CA GLN A 141 -2.95 19.36 1.59
C GLN A 141 -3.63 19.52 0.23
N THR A 142 -4.18 18.45 -0.34
CA THR A 142 -4.56 18.44 -1.77
C THR A 142 -6.06 18.43 -1.99
N THR A 143 -6.87 18.05 -0.99
CA THR A 143 -8.33 17.98 -1.13
C THR A 143 -9.05 19.24 -0.64
N GLY A 144 -9.87 19.84 -1.51
CA GLY A 144 -10.82 20.88 -1.11
C GLY A 144 -11.87 20.35 -0.12
N PHE A 145 -12.24 21.16 0.86
CA PHE A 145 -13.26 20.83 1.86
C PHE A 145 -14.37 21.88 1.86
N VAL A 146 -15.61 21.44 1.72
CA VAL A 146 -16.80 22.28 1.72
C VAL A 146 -17.75 21.75 2.78
N PRO A 147 -17.91 22.45 3.91
CA PRO A 147 -18.87 22.05 4.92
C PRO A 147 -20.30 22.13 4.35
N ARG A 148 -21.13 21.14 4.73
CA ARG A 148 -22.58 21.13 4.51
C ARG A 148 -23.24 22.31 5.22
N ASP A 149 -24.47 22.65 4.84
CA ASP A 149 -25.15 23.87 5.29
C ASP A 149 -25.27 23.98 6.82
N ASP A 150 -25.48 22.85 7.51
CA ASP A 150 -25.53 22.75 8.97
C ASP A 150 -24.18 23.11 9.62
N LEU A 151 -23.10 22.47 9.15
CA LEU A 151 -21.75 22.71 9.63
C LEU A 151 -21.25 24.10 9.21
N ARG A 152 -21.61 24.56 8.01
CA ARG A 152 -21.28 25.87 7.48
C ARG A 152 -21.91 26.96 8.36
N SER A 153 -23.19 26.83 8.69
CA SER A 153 -23.87 27.75 9.62
C SER A 153 -23.16 27.80 10.98
N LYS A 154 -22.81 26.62 11.54
CA LYS A 154 -22.07 26.53 12.80
C LYS A 154 -20.70 27.21 12.74
N VAL A 155 -19.91 26.95 11.69
CA VAL A 155 -18.58 27.55 11.50
C VAL A 155 -18.69 29.06 11.31
N THR A 156 -19.64 29.51 10.48
CA THR A 156 -19.91 30.94 10.28
C THR A 156 -20.18 31.62 11.61
N LYS A 157 -21.07 31.05 12.45
CA LYS A 157 -21.38 31.57 13.78
C LYS A 157 -20.13 31.65 14.67
N ILE A 158 -19.35 30.57 14.75
CA ILE A 158 -18.12 30.53 15.57
C ILE A 158 -17.14 31.62 15.13
N VAL A 159 -16.87 31.74 13.84
CA VAL A 159 -15.88 32.71 13.32
C VAL A 159 -16.39 34.15 13.48
N SER A 160 -17.66 34.41 13.18
CA SER A 160 -18.23 35.75 13.27
C SER A 160 -18.34 36.26 14.70
N GLU A 161 -18.70 35.40 15.66
CA GLU A 161 -18.89 35.79 17.06
C GLU A 161 -17.57 35.91 17.83
N ASN A 162 -16.59 35.03 17.55
CA ASN A 162 -15.35 34.98 18.34
C ASN A 162 -14.20 35.79 17.75
N ILE A 163 -14.21 36.11 16.44
CA ILE A 163 -13.08 36.77 15.77
C ILE A 163 -13.54 37.94 14.89
N GLY A 164 -14.45 37.69 13.95
CA GLY A 164 -14.99 38.70 13.04
C GLY A 164 -15.11 38.23 11.59
N PRO A 165 -15.86 38.97 10.74
CA PRO A 165 -16.15 38.59 9.36
C PRO A 165 -14.91 38.51 8.46
N GLN A 166 -13.84 39.24 8.79
CA GLN A 166 -12.58 39.24 8.04
C GLN A 166 -11.82 37.91 8.07
N ALA A 167 -12.10 37.05 9.05
CA ALA A 167 -11.49 35.72 9.18
C ALA A 167 -12.28 34.62 8.45
N LEU A 168 -13.49 34.92 7.98
CA LEU A 168 -14.40 33.96 7.37
C LEU A 168 -14.19 33.89 5.85
N SER A 169 -13.79 32.74 5.33
CA SER A 169 -13.80 32.48 3.88
C SER A 169 -14.09 31.02 3.55
N PHE A 170 -14.90 30.80 2.52
CA PHE A 170 -15.17 29.49 1.93
C PHE A 170 -14.74 29.43 0.45
N SER A 171 -13.93 30.38 -0.01
CA SER A 171 -13.64 30.60 -1.42
C SER A 171 -12.66 29.58 -2.03
N ARG A 172 -11.97 28.77 -1.20
CA ARG A 172 -10.95 27.78 -1.61
C ARG A 172 -9.72 28.39 -2.29
N ASP A 173 -9.49 29.67 -2.07
CA ASP A 173 -8.39 30.41 -2.69
C ASP A 173 -7.03 30.14 -2.00
N GLY A 174 -7.01 29.31 -0.94
CA GLY A 174 -5.79 29.02 -0.16
C GLY A 174 -5.30 30.19 0.69
N THR A 175 -6.09 31.27 0.75
CA THR A 175 -5.82 32.43 1.60
C THR A 175 -5.82 32.05 3.08
N LEU A 176 -5.19 32.88 3.91
CA LEU A 176 -5.13 32.61 5.34
C LEU A 176 -6.54 32.49 6.00
N PRO A 177 -7.54 33.35 5.69
CA PRO A 177 -8.92 33.17 6.15
C PRO A 177 -9.56 31.86 5.69
N ASP A 178 -9.29 31.43 4.46
CA ASP A 178 -9.82 30.18 3.88
C ASP A 178 -9.24 28.95 4.61
N ARG A 179 -7.91 28.90 4.79
CA ARG A 179 -7.24 27.82 5.53
C ARG A 179 -7.67 27.77 7.00
N PHE A 180 -7.86 28.93 7.61
CA PHE A 180 -8.33 29.08 8.98
C PHE A 180 -9.78 28.58 9.14
N THR A 181 -10.69 29.04 8.28
CA THR A 181 -12.11 28.61 8.26
C THR A 181 -12.22 27.11 8.00
N ARG A 182 -11.40 26.57 7.09
CA ARG A 182 -11.31 25.13 6.81
C ARG A 182 -10.88 24.32 8.02
N ALA A 183 -9.84 24.76 8.75
CA ALA A 183 -9.37 24.07 9.94
C ALA A 183 -10.45 24.01 11.04
N ILE A 184 -11.18 25.12 11.26
CA ILE A 184 -12.32 25.18 12.19
C ILE A 184 -13.43 24.21 11.74
N GLY A 185 -13.73 24.17 10.44
CA GLY A 185 -14.72 23.26 9.87
C GLY A 185 -14.36 21.79 10.05
N LEU A 186 -13.11 21.41 9.80
CA LEU A 186 -12.62 20.04 10.00
C LEU A 186 -12.66 19.65 11.48
N TYR A 187 -12.17 20.50 12.38
CA TYR A 187 -12.22 20.25 13.82
C TYR A 187 -13.68 20.08 14.30
N ASN A 188 -14.58 20.99 13.89
CA ASN A 188 -16.00 20.91 14.28
C ASN A 188 -16.75 19.76 13.62
N LEU A 189 -16.28 19.23 12.49
CA LEU A 189 -16.83 18.03 11.86
C LEU A 189 -16.55 16.80 12.73
N PHE A 190 -15.32 16.64 13.21
CA PHE A 190 -14.85 15.34 13.71
C PHE A 190 -14.39 15.29 15.18
N VAL A 191 -13.95 16.39 15.78
CA VAL A 191 -13.36 16.42 17.14
C VAL A 191 -14.16 17.29 18.11
N GLY A 192 -14.62 18.46 17.68
CA GLY A 192 -15.13 19.51 18.57
C GLY A 192 -16.29 19.13 19.50
N PRO A 193 -16.59 19.98 20.50
CA PRO A 193 -17.43 19.65 21.65
C PRO A 193 -18.82 19.15 21.22
N ARG A 194 -19.06 17.84 21.39
CA ARG A 194 -20.33 17.19 21.05
C ARG A 194 -20.62 16.06 22.04
N GLN A 195 -21.83 16.10 22.61
CA GLN A 195 -22.23 15.21 23.70
C GLN A 195 -22.57 13.77 23.26
N ASN A 196 -22.76 13.48 21.96
CA ASN A 196 -23.13 12.13 21.51
C ASN A 196 -22.75 11.83 20.03
N ALA A 197 -22.24 10.62 19.78
CA ALA A 197 -22.01 10.08 18.42
C ALA A 197 -23.32 9.94 17.60
N ALA A 198 -24.48 9.95 18.26
CA ALA A 198 -25.79 9.88 17.63
C ALA A 198 -26.16 11.15 16.83
N ALA A 199 -25.51 12.29 17.11
CA ALA A 199 -25.76 13.59 16.47
C ALA A 199 -24.88 13.84 15.23
N LEU A 200 -24.10 12.83 14.79
CA LEU A 200 -23.18 12.95 13.66
C LEU A 200 -23.83 12.40 12.38
N ASP A 201 -24.31 13.30 11.51
CA ASP A 201 -24.98 12.96 10.25
C ASP A 201 -24.14 12.08 9.31
N PHE A 202 -22.80 12.16 9.38
CA PHE A 202 -21.91 11.34 8.56
C PHE A 202 -21.77 9.88 9.04
N THR A 203 -22.25 9.55 10.25
CA THR A 203 -22.13 8.18 10.79
C THR A 203 -23.13 7.22 10.14
N GLY A 204 -24.31 7.71 9.73
CA GLY A 204 -25.29 7.04 8.86
C GLY A 204 -25.98 5.78 9.40
N ASN A 205 -25.30 4.92 10.17
CA ASN A 205 -25.82 3.66 10.72
C ASN A 205 -25.19 3.33 12.09
N GLY A 206 -25.74 2.35 12.81
CA GLY A 206 -25.26 1.94 14.14
C GLY A 206 -23.78 1.50 14.16
N TYR A 207 -23.30 0.89 13.07
CA TYR A 207 -21.91 0.50 12.90
C TYR A 207 -20.96 1.71 12.76
N GLY A 208 -21.36 2.75 12.03
CA GLY A 208 -20.58 3.98 11.90
C GLY A 208 -20.46 4.76 13.20
N ARG A 209 -21.45 4.61 14.11
CA ARG A 209 -21.42 5.22 15.46
C ARG A 209 -20.46 4.49 16.39
N SER A 210 -20.49 3.16 16.43
CA SER A 210 -19.55 2.37 17.22
C SER A 210 -18.12 2.50 16.73
N ALA A 211 -17.93 2.56 15.41
CA ALA A 211 -16.65 2.86 14.78
C ALA A 211 -16.08 4.21 15.22
N TYR A 212 -16.92 5.26 15.21
CA TYR A 212 -16.50 6.60 15.65
C TYR A 212 -16.06 6.60 17.12
N ALA A 213 -16.89 6.02 18.00
CA ALA A 213 -16.58 5.93 19.43
C ALA A 213 -15.27 5.16 19.68
N MET A 214 -15.05 4.06 18.97
CA MET A 214 -13.81 3.29 19.06
C MET A 214 -12.60 4.10 18.57
N ILE A 215 -12.70 4.81 17.44
CA ILE A 215 -11.60 5.63 16.92
C ILE A 215 -11.28 6.80 17.85
N MET A 216 -12.28 7.42 18.46
CA MET A 216 -12.07 8.48 19.46
C MET A 216 -11.44 7.92 20.73
N GLN A 217 -11.87 6.76 21.22
CA GLN A 217 -11.30 6.13 22.41
C GLN A 217 -9.85 5.69 22.18
N LEU A 218 -9.53 5.13 21.01
CA LEU A 218 -8.16 4.73 20.65
C LEU A 218 -7.26 5.91 20.31
N GLY A 219 -7.86 6.99 19.80
CA GLY A 219 -7.21 8.24 19.42
C GLY A 219 -7.27 9.32 20.48
N ASP A 220 -7.60 8.98 21.73
CA ASP A 220 -7.94 9.96 22.78
C ASP A 220 -6.81 10.98 23.01
N ALA A 221 -5.56 10.51 23.03
CA ALA A 221 -4.38 11.39 23.11
C ALA A 221 -4.24 12.32 21.88
N VAL A 222 -4.61 11.86 20.68
CA VAL A 222 -4.58 12.66 19.44
C VAL A 222 -5.73 13.66 19.41
N ALA A 223 -6.91 13.27 19.87
CA ALA A 223 -8.07 14.13 20.00
C ALA A 223 -7.84 15.24 21.03
N ALA A 224 -7.31 14.90 22.21
CA ALA A 224 -6.93 15.86 23.25
C ALA A 224 -5.86 16.85 22.75
N ARG A 225 -4.88 16.37 21.96
CA ARG A 225 -3.88 17.25 21.34
C ARG A 225 -4.50 18.16 20.29
N ALA A 226 -5.43 17.65 19.48
CA ALA A 226 -6.15 18.47 18.49
C ALA A 226 -6.99 19.56 19.17
N ASP A 227 -7.58 19.25 20.33
CA ASP A 227 -8.34 20.19 21.16
C ASP A 227 -7.46 21.32 21.70
N ALA A 228 -6.34 20.99 22.34
CA ALA A 228 -5.38 21.98 22.84
C ALA A 228 -4.84 22.89 21.72
N ARG A 229 -4.50 22.31 20.56
CA ARG A 229 -4.02 23.08 19.40
C ARG A 229 -5.12 23.91 18.75
N TYR A 230 -6.37 23.48 18.83
CA TYR A 230 -7.51 24.26 18.33
C TYR A 230 -7.69 25.53 19.16
N GLU A 231 -7.61 25.45 20.49
CA GLU A 231 -7.69 26.63 21.36
C GLU A 231 -6.55 27.62 21.09
N GLU A 232 -5.31 27.12 20.97
CA GLU A 232 -4.16 27.95 20.59
C GLU A 232 -4.33 28.59 19.20
N MET A 233 -4.90 27.85 18.24
CA MET A 233 -5.22 28.37 16.91
C MET A 233 -6.27 29.48 16.97
N MET A 234 -7.30 29.34 17.81
CA MET A 234 -8.35 30.35 17.99
C MET A 234 -7.80 31.63 18.62
N HIS A 235 -6.94 31.52 19.64
CA HIS A 235 -6.27 32.67 20.24
C HIS A 235 -5.30 33.37 19.27
N ALA A 236 -4.49 32.61 18.52
CA ALA A 236 -3.61 33.17 17.51
C ALA A 236 -4.39 33.83 16.36
N GLY A 237 -5.52 33.22 15.96
CA GLY A 237 -6.43 33.77 14.96
C GLY A 237 -7.02 35.11 15.41
N LEU A 238 -7.54 35.16 16.65
CA LEU A 238 -8.06 36.39 17.23
C LEU A 238 -7.00 37.49 17.23
N ALA A 239 -5.79 37.22 17.73
CA ALA A 239 -4.70 38.18 17.79
C ALA A 239 -4.29 38.66 16.38
N PHE A 240 -4.25 37.77 15.39
CA PHE A 240 -3.86 38.11 14.03
C PHE A 240 -4.91 38.93 13.29
N PHE A 241 -6.19 38.52 13.34
CA PHE A 241 -7.27 39.14 12.57
C PHE A 241 -7.83 40.42 13.20
N THR A 242 -7.48 40.73 14.44
CA THR A 242 -7.87 41.99 15.12
C THR A 242 -6.73 43.01 15.18
N SER A 243 -5.49 42.60 14.90
CA SER A 243 -4.34 43.51 14.85
C SER A 243 -4.40 44.41 13.62
N SER A 244 -4.13 45.71 13.82
CA SER A 244 -3.99 46.68 12.73
C SER A 244 -2.71 46.49 11.91
N LEU A 245 -1.66 45.91 12.52
CA LEU A 245 -0.35 45.60 11.92
C LEU A 245 0.12 44.22 12.42
N PRO A 246 -0.31 43.13 11.78
CA PRO A 246 0.08 41.79 12.20
C PRO A 246 1.56 41.52 11.92
N THR A 247 2.30 41.02 12.92
CA THR A 247 3.72 40.70 12.76
C THR A 247 3.92 39.40 11.98
N PRO A 248 5.08 39.22 11.30
CA PRO A 248 5.42 37.97 10.62
C PRO A 248 5.40 36.76 11.55
N GLU A 249 5.86 36.91 12.80
CA GLU A 249 5.89 35.81 13.76
C GLU A 249 4.48 35.33 14.13
N LEU A 250 3.53 36.25 14.25
CA LEU A 250 2.13 35.94 14.55
C LEU A 250 1.46 35.20 13.38
N LYS A 251 1.77 35.62 12.14
CA LYS A 251 1.33 34.94 10.92
C LYS A 251 1.87 33.51 10.86
N ASP A 252 3.14 33.31 11.17
CA ASP A 252 3.79 31.99 11.15
C ASP A 252 3.28 31.08 12.27
N ALA A 253 3.07 31.62 13.47
CA ALA A 253 2.42 30.90 14.57
C ALA A 253 1.01 30.43 14.18
N LEU A 254 0.19 31.30 13.60
CA LEU A 254 -1.14 30.94 13.13
C LEU A 254 -1.10 29.87 12.02
N ASN A 255 -0.18 29.99 11.06
CA ASN A 255 -0.01 28.98 10.01
C ASN A 255 0.40 27.61 10.56
N ARG A 256 1.31 27.57 11.54
CA ARG A 256 1.72 26.32 12.20
C ARG A 256 0.54 25.67 12.92
N ASN A 257 -0.23 26.46 13.67
CA ASN A 257 -1.40 25.95 14.40
C ASN A 257 -2.49 25.44 13.45
N ILE A 258 -2.77 26.17 12.36
CA ILE A 258 -3.70 25.72 11.30
C ILE A 258 -3.26 24.38 10.71
N ALA A 259 -1.97 24.24 10.36
CA ALA A 259 -1.44 23.02 9.80
C ALA A 259 -1.51 21.84 10.79
N GLU A 260 -1.18 22.07 12.06
CA GLU A 260 -1.20 21.02 13.08
C GLU A 260 -2.62 20.54 13.39
N VAL A 261 -3.58 21.45 13.59
CA VAL A 261 -5.00 21.10 13.79
C VAL A 261 -5.57 20.35 12.59
N THR A 262 -5.26 20.81 11.37
CA THR A 262 -5.69 20.15 10.13
C THR A 262 -5.13 18.73 10.04
N ASN A 263 -3.83 18.54 10.26
CA ASN A 263 -3.18 17.24 10.15
C ASN A 263 -3.69 16.24 11.21
N LEU A 264 -3.84 16.67 12.46
CA LEU A 264 -4.35 15.81 13.53
C LEU A 264 -5.79 15.38 13.25
N THR A 265 -6.64 16.31 12.82
CA THR A 265 -8.04 16.04 12.50
C THR A 265 -8.18 15.16 11.26
N CYS A 266 -7.46 15.46 10.18
CA CYS A 266 -7.42 14.61 8.98
C CYS A 266 -6.87 13.21 9.29
N GLY A 267 -5.92 13.09 10.22
CA GLY A 267 -5.42 11.80 10.71
C GLY A 267 -6.50 10.94 11.38
N LEU A 268 -7.38 11.56 12.16
CA LEU A 268 -8.52 10.87 12.79
C LEU A 268 -9.61 10.52 11.77
N VAL A 269 -9.92 11.45 10.85
CA VAL A 269 -10.88 11.23 9.75
C VAL A 269 -10.43 10.08 8.85
N SER A 270 -9.15 10.04 8.46
CA SER A 270 -8.59 8.97 7.62
C SER A 270 -8.74 7.60 8.26
N ARG A 271 -8.40 7.49 9.56
CA ARG A 271 -8.54 6.22 10.31
C ARG A 271 -10.01 5.79 10.39
N TYR A 272 -10.92 6.73 10.63
CA TYR A 272 -12.35 6.45 10.65
C TYR A 272 -12.90 6.00 9.29
N VAL A 273 -12.58 6.70 8.21
CA VAL A 273 -13.05 6.34 6.86
C VAL A 273 -12.50 4.98 6.44
N LEU A 274 -11.22 4.71 6.68
CA LEU A 274 -10.59 3.42 6.39
C LEU A 274 -11.17 2.27 7.24
N PHE A 275 -11.62 2.57 8.46
CA PHE A 275 -12.27 1.60 9.32
C PHE A 275 -13.71 1.29 8.86
N CYS A 276 -14.47 2.33 8.50
CA CYS A 276 -15.87 2.18 8.09
C CYS A 276 -16.02 1.55 6.70
N GLU A 277 -15.14 1.89 5.76
CA GLU A 277 -15.33 1.59 4.35
C GLU A 277 -14.23 0.69 3.80
N ARG A 278 -14.64 -0.49 3.30
CA ARG A 278 -13.72 -1.48 2.75
C ARG A 278 -13.28 -1.16 1.33
N THR A 279 -14.16 -0.55 0.53
CA THR A 279 -13.91 -0.25 -0.88
C THR A 279 -13.41 1.17 -1.07
N HIS A 280 -12.58 1.38 -2.09
CA HIS A 280 -12.13 2.72 -2.47
C HIS A 280 -13.32 3.65 -2.77
N SER A 281 -14.30 3.18 -3.55
CA SER A 281 -15.53 3.96 -3.82
C SER A 281 -16.36 4.26 -2.57
N GLY A 282 -16.48 3.31 -1.63
CA GLY A 282 -17.16 3.55 -0.35
C GLY A 282 -16.46 4.64 0.48
N ARG A 283 -15.12 4.62 0.51
CA ARG A 283 -14.30 5.65 1.17
C ARG A 283 -14.52 7.02 0.53
N LEU A 284 -14.47 7.12 -0.80
CA LEU A 284 -14.73 8.37 -1.53
C LEU A 284 -16.15 8.88 -1.32
N GLN A 285 -17.16 8.01 -1.34
CA GLN A 285 -18.55 8.38 -1.10
C GLN A 285 -18.77 8.87 0.34
N ARG A 286 -18.06 8.30 1.32
CA ARG A 286 -18.11 8.74 2.71
C ARG A 286 -17.40 10.08 2.90
N LEU A 287 -16.24 10.27 2.28
CA LEU A 287 -15.53 11.56 2.26
C LEU A 287 -16.36 12.65 1.58
N ALA A 288 -17.03 12.33 0.46
CA ALA A 288 -17.97 13.23 -0.20
C ALA A 288 -19.14 13.61 0.73
N ARG A 289 -19.71 12.63 1.46
CA ARG A 289 -20.75 12.89 2.47
C ARG A 289 -20.29 13.77 3.62
N MET A 290 -19.00 13.73 3.95
CA MET A 290 -18.37 14.59 4.95
C MET A 290 -18.06 16.00 4.44
N GLY A 291 -18.21 16.28 3.14
CA GLY A 291 -17.95 17.59 2.55
C GLY A 291 -16.60 17.71 1.84
N PHE A 292 -15.81 16.64 1.73
CA PHE A 292 -14.60 16.67 0.91
C PHE A 292 -14.96 16.66 -0.58
N ALA A 293 -14.18 17.38 -1.39
CA ALA A 293 -14.35 17.51 -2.83
C ALA A 293 -13.91 16.24 -3.60
N TYR A 294 -14.39 15.08 -3.18
CA TYR A 294 -14.30 13.83 -3.93
C TYR A 294 -15.61 13.59 -4.67
N SER A 295 -15.51 13.21 -5.93
CA SER A 295 -16.65 12.73 -6.69
C SER A 295 -16.57 11.20 -6.75
N PRO A 296 -17.58 10.48 -6.23
CA PRO A 296 -17.57 9.03 -6.26
C PRO A 296 -17.74 8.54 -7.71
N GLY A 297 -16.64 8.21 -8.37
CA GLY A 297 -16.67 7.40 -9.58
C GLY A 297 -17.03 5.95 -9.22
N PRO A 298 -17.89 5.27 -10.00
CA PRO A 298 -17.98 3.83 -9.91
C PRO A 298 -16.60 3.26 -10.21
N THR A 299 -16.12 2.37 -9.35
CA THR A 299 -15.02 1.46 -9.66
C THR A 299 -15.62 0.07 -9.71
N PHE A 300 -14.98 -0.87 -10.41
CA PHE A 300 -15.45 -2.25 -10.41
C PHE A 300 -15.52 -2.79 -8.98
N GLY A 301 -16.73 -2.93 -8.46
CA GLY A 301 -16.99 -3.16 -7.04
C GLY A 301 -17.00 -4.64 -6.64
N LEU A 302 -16.98 -4.89 -5.33
CA LEU A 302 -17.12 -6.24 -4.76
C LEU A 302 -18.46 -6.89 -5.14
N ASP A 303 -19.50 -6.07 -5.32
CA ASP A 303 -20.82 -6.45 -5.82
C ASP A 303 -20.72 -6.98 -7.25
N GLN A 304 -20.09 -6.23 -8.15
CA GLN A 304 -19.91 -6.63 -9.55
C GLN A 304 -19.03 -7.87 -9.68
N TRP A 305 -17.98 -7.97 -8.86
CA TRP A 305 -17.17 -9.18 -8.74
C TRP A 305 -17.99 -10.39 -8.30
N ALA A 306 -18.78 -10.27 -7.23
CA ALA A 306 -19.64 -11.36 -6.76
C ALA A 306 -20.66 -11.77 -7.84
N THR A 307 -21.26 -10.78 -8.54
CA THR A 307 -22.17 -11.04 -9.66
C THR A 307 -21.48 -11.82 -10.77
N THR A 308 -20.21 -11.53 -11.11
CA THR A 308 -19.48 -12.33 -12.12
C THR A 308 -19.32 -13.79 -11.69
N ILE A 309 -19.03 -14.06 -10.42
CA ILE A 309 -18.92 -15.43 -9.90
C ILE A 309 -20.26 -16.15 -10.00
N PHE A 310 -21.34 -15.55 -9.48
CA PHE A 310 -22.67 -16.16 -9.51
C PHE A 310 -23.15 -16.40 -10.94
N LEU A 311 -22.93 -15.44 -11.85
CA LEU A 311 -23.32 -15.56 -13.25
C LEU A 311 -22.56 -16.69 -13.94
N VAL A 312 -21.24 -16.77 -13.76
CA VAL A 312 -20.42 -17.84 -14.38
C VAL A 312 -20.78 -19.21 -13.79
N THR A 313 -21.01 -19.30 -12.49
CA THR A 313 -21.45 -20.56 -11.86
C THR A 313 -22.83 -20.99 -12.36
N ALA A 314 -23.82 -20.09 -12.41
CA ALA A 314 -25.15 -20.39 -12.93
C ALA A 314 -25.10 -20.78 -14.41
N TRP A 315 -24.31 -20.06 -15.21
CA TRP A 315 -24.08 -20.38 -16.62
C TRP A 315 -23.44 -21.77 -16.79
N SER A 316 -22.42 -22.09 -15.99
CA SER A 316 -21.74 -23.38 -16.04
C SER A 316 -22.67 -24.54 -15.67
N ILE A 317 -23.54 -24.35 -14.67
CA ILE A 317 -24.59 -25.32 -14.32
C ILE A 317 -25.54 -25.50 -15.50
N GLY A 318 -26.01 -24.41 -16.10
CA GLY A 318 -26.87 -24.46 -17.28
C GLY A 318 -26.25 -25.21 -18.45
N MET A 319 -24.98 -24.93 -18.76
CA MET A 319 -24.24 -25.63 -19.81
C MET A 319 -24.08 -27.11 -19.50
N MET A 320 -23.85 -27.51 -18.25
CA MET A 320 -23.72 -28.93 -17.90
C MET A 320 -25.05 -29.69 -17.89
N LEU A 321 -26.18 -29.02 -17.68
CA LEU A 321 -27.50 -29.65 -17.60
C LEU A 321 -28.26 -29.69 -18.94
N PHE A 322 -28.04 -28.69 -19.81
CA PHE A 322 -28.86 -28.49 -21.00
C PHE A 322 -28.09 -28.64 -22.32
N MET A 323 -26.76 -28.81 -22.28
CA MET A 323 -25.97 -28.91 -23.50
C MET A 323 -26.12 -30.32 -24.12
N PRO A 324 -26.58 -30.41 -25.37
CA PRO A 324 -26.75 -31.70 -26.06
C PRO A 324 -25.40 -32.41 -26.20
N GLY A 325 -25.36 -33.71 -25.91
CA GLY A 325 -24.15 -34.54 -25.99
C GLY A 325 -23.37 -34.70 -24.68
N THR A 326 -23.84 -34.11 -23.57
CA THR A 326 -23.31 -34.37 -22.21
C THR A 326 -24.00 -35.58 -21.57
N LEU A 327 -23.24 -36.40 -20.85
CA LEU A 327 -23.79 -37.50 -20.03
C LEU A 327 -24.42 -36.92 -18.75
N PRO A 328 -25.47 -37.56 -18.20
CA PRO A 328 -26.04 -37.14 -16.92
C PRO A 328 -25.02 -37.34 -15.79
N ILE A 329 -24.57 -36.23 -15.19
CA ILE A 329 -23.60 -36.20 -14.09
C ILE A 329 -24.37 -36.01 -12.77
N ASP A 330 -23.92 -36.65 -11.68
CA ASP A 330 -24.45 -36.42 -10.34
C ASP A 330 -24.49 -34.92 -9.98
N VAL A 331 -25.62 -34.47 -9.43
CA VAL A 331 -25.87 -33.05 -9.10
C VAL A 331 -24.78 -32.46 -8.18
N ASP A 332 -24.25 -33.26 -7.24
CA ASP A 332 -23.17 -32.88 -6.32
C ASP A 332 -21.85 -32.58 -7.05
N LYS A 333 -21.52 -33.37 -8.07
CA LYS A 333 -20.31 -33.18 -8.89
C LYS A 333 -20.45 -31.96 -9.80
N VAL A 334 -21.63 -31.77 -10.40
CA VAL A 334 -21.93 -30.59 -11.25
C VAL A 334 -21.76 -29.30 -10.43
N LEU A 335 -22.31 -29.26 -9.22
CA LEU A 335 -22.21 -28.08 -8.36
C LEU A 335 -20.76 -27.78 -7.98
N THR A 336 -20.00 -28.81 -7.59
CA THR A 336 -18.59 -28.64 -7.21
C THR A 336 -17.74 -28.11 -8.37
N ILE A 337 -17.94 -28.63 -9.59
CA ILE A 337 -17.19 -28.18 -10.77
C ILE A 337 -17.60 -26.75 -11.14
N ALA A 338 -18.89 -26.42 -11.16
CA ALA A 338 -19.37 -25.09 -11.53
C ALA A 338 -18.99 -24.00 -10.52
N VAL A 339 -18.99 -24.30 -9.22
CA VAL A 339 -18.59 -23.35 -8.18
C VAL A 339 -17.08 -23.09 -8.24
N THR A 340 -16.26 -24.14 -8.34
CA THR A 340 -14.79 -23.97 -8.43
C THR A 340 -14.37 -23.29 -9.74
N PHE A 341 -15.06 -23.58 -10.85
CA PHE A 341 -14.86 -22.90 -12.11
C PHE A 341 -15.27 -21.41 -12.03
N GLY A 342 -16.46 -21.11 -11.53
CA GLY A 342 -16.93 -19.72 -11.36
C GLY A 342 -16.03 -18.89 -10.44
N ALA A 343 -15.59 -19.47 -9.31
CA ALA A 343 -14.63 -18.81 -8.42
C ALA A 343 -13.29 -18.52 -9.13
N SER A 344 -12.75 -19.46 -9.90
CA SER A 344 -11.49 -19.27 -10.63
C SER A 344 -11.57 -18.18 -11.72
N ILE A 345 -12.70 -18.08 -12.43
CA ILE A 345 -12.94 -17.00 -13.38
C ILE A 345 -13.13 -15.67 -12.64
N GLY A 346 -13.77 -15.66 -11.47
CA GLY A 346 -13.86 -14.49 -10.61
C GLY A 346 -12.48 -13.95 -10.17
N PHE A 347 -11.53 -14.83 -9.83
CA PHE A 347 -10.15 -14.40 -9.56
C PHE A 347 -9.46 -13.87 -10.81
N ALA A 348 -9.70 -14.49 -11.96
CA ALA A 348 -9.14 -14.04 -13.22
C ALA A 348 -9.58 -12.62 -13.59
N VAL A 349 -10.87 -12.32 -13.41
CA VAL A 349 -11.46 -10.98 -13.62
C VAL A 349 -10.84 -9.95 -12.67
N LEU A 350 -10.69 -10.27 -11.38
CA LEU A 350 -10.02 -9.36 -10.43
C LEU A 350 -8.59 -9.05 -10.83
N GLY A 351 -7.80 -10.08 -11.15
CA GLY A 351 -6.40 -9.93 -11.57
C GLY A 351 -6.28 -9.02 -12.79
N ALA A 352 -7.14 -9.20 -13.78
CA ALA A 352 -7.18 -8.39 -15.00
C ALA A 352 -7.51 -6.92 -14.70
N ILE A 353 -8.54 -6.66 -13.90
CA ILE A 353 -9.02 -5.30 -13.61
C ILE A 353 -8.03 -4.52 -12.77
N VAL A 354 -7.41 -5.13 -11.76
CA VAL A 354 -6.40 -4.47 -10.90
C VAL A 354 -5.23 -3.97 -11.74
N VAL A 355 -4.73 -4.79 -12.66
CA VAL A 355 -3.63 -4.40 -13.55
C VAL A 355 -4.07 -3.33 -14.54
N ALA A 356 -5.27 -3.45 -15.12
CA ALA A 356 -5.80 -2.44 -16.05
C ALA A 356 -5.99 -1.06 -15.40
N GLN A 357 -6.55 -1.00 -14.18
CA GLN A 357 -6.70 0.25 -13.43
C GLN A 357 -5.35 0.89 -13.12
N ARG A 358 -4.37 0.08 -12.70
CA ARG A 358 -3.02 0.56 -12.40
C ARG A 358 -2.30 1.08 -13.64
N PHE A 359 -2.50 0.43 -14.79
CA PHE A 359 -1.92 0.86 -16.07
C PHE A 359 -2.51 2.20 -16.52
N ILE A 360 -3.84 2.35 -16.48
CA ILE A 360 -4.51 3.60 -16.86
C ILE A 360 -4.06 4.76 -15.95
N GLY A 361 -3.97 4.53 -14.64
CA GLY A 361 -3.50 5.55 -13.69
C GLY A 361 -2.05 6.01 -13.92
N ARG A 362 -1.17 5.16 -14.47
CA ARG A 362 0.21 5.58 -14.84
C ARG A 362 0.24 6.49 -16.06
N LYS A 363 -0.65 6.23 -17.02
CA LYS A 363 -0.76 7.02 -18.26
C LYS A 363 -1.22 8.45 -17.98
N GLU A 364 -2.02 8.66 -16.94
CA GLU A 364 -2.41 9.98 -16.43
C GLU A 364 -1.25 10.71 -15.71
N GLY A 365 -0.27 9.98 -15.17
CA GLY A 365 0.84 10.53 -14.36
C GLY A 365 2.12 10.92 -15.12
N ASN A 366 2.08 11.10 -16.44
CA ASN A 366 3.22 11.50 -17.29
C ASN A 366 4.51 10.64 -17.15
N THR A 367 4.38 9.39 -16.69
CA THR A 367 5.51 8.44 -16.62
C THR A 367 5.56 7.59 -17.90
N PRO A 368 6.75 7.34 -18.50
CA PRO A 368 6.85 6.53 -19.71
C PRO A 368 6.36 5.11 -19.43
N GLY A 369 5.22 4.75 -20.02
CA GLY A 369 4.49 3.52 -19.73
C GLY A 369 5.08 2.31 -20.44
N TYR A 370 5.65 1.38 -19.68
CA TYR A 370 5.91 0.01 -20.16
C TYR A 370 4.58 -0.74 -20.39
N PRO A 371 4.50 -1.67 -21.37
CA PRO A 371 3.27 -2.42 -21.63
C PRO A 371 2.84 -3.23 -20.39
N PRO A 372 1.52 -3.41 -20.14
CA PRO A 372 1.02 -4.06 -18.93
C PRO A 372 1.31 -5.58 -18.89
N ILE A 373 1.95 -6.13 -19.92
CA ILE A 373 2.16 -7.56 -20.13
C ILE A 373 2.88 -8.20 -18.94
N ALA A 374 3.95 -7.59 -18.43
CA ALA A 374 4.70 -8.16 -17.30
C ALA A 374 3.84 -8.25 -16.02
N GLU A 375 3.03 -7.23 -15.74
CA GLU A 375 2.14 -7.22 -14.58
C GLU A 375 0.95 -8.17 -14.76
N LEU A 376 0.44 -8.31 -15.99
CA LEU A 376 -0.60 -9.28 -16.33
C LEU A 376 -0.10 -10.72 -16.21
N VAL A 377 1.16 -10.99 -16.57
CA VAL A 377 1.78 -12.30 -16.37
C VAL A 377 1.91 -12.61 -14.88
N VAL A 378 2.38 -11.67 -14.06
CA VAL A 378 2.48 -11.84 -12.61
C VAL A 378 1.09 -12.06 -11.99
N ALA A 379 0.10 -11.24 -12.37
CA ALA A 379 -1.28 -11.41 -11.91
C ALA A 379 -1.86 -12.77 -12.35
N GLY A 380 -1.59 -13.19 -13.59
CA GLY A 380 -1.95 -14.49 -14.11
C GLY A 380 -1.35 -15.64 -13.28
N LEU A 381 -0.06 -15.56 -12.91
CA LEU A 381 0.58 -16.56 -12.06
C LEU A 381 -0.04 -16.62 -10.65
N VAL A 382 -0.44 -15.49 -10.09
CA VAL A 382 -1.17 -15.46 -8.80
C VAL A 382 -2.54 -16.13 -8.95
N VAL A 383 -3.27 -15.83 -10.02
CA VAL A 383 -4.57 -16.46 -10.34
C VAL A 383 -4.41 -17.97 -10.56
N VAL A 384 -3.34 -18.41 -11.20
CA VAL A 384 -2.98 -19.83 -11.36
C VAL A 384 -2.81 -20.48 -9.99
N GLY A 385 -2.05 -19.87 -9.08
CA GLY A 385 -1.85 -20.37 -7.72
C GLY A 385 -3.16 -20.50 -6.93
N LEU A 386 -4.01 -19.48 -6.98
CA LEU A 386 -5.33 -19.51 -6.34
C LEU A 386 -6.25 -20.58 -6.96
N SER A 387 -6.21 -20.73 -8.29
CA SER A 387 -6.99 -21.72 -9.02
C SER A 387 -6.54 -23.15 -8.72
N ILE A 388 -5.24 -23.38 -8.54
CA ILE A 388 -4.68 -24.65 -8.06
C ILE A 388 -5.24 -24.96 -6.66
N ALA A 389 -5.18 -24.01 -5.74
CA ALA A 389 -5.70 -24.20 -4.38
C ALA A 389 -7.19 -24.59 -4.36
N LEU A 390 -8.02 -23.98 -5.23
CA LEU A 390 -9.46 -24.24 -5.29
C LEU A 390 -9.80 -25.53 -6.04
N ARG A 391 -9.22 -25.74 -7.22
CA ARG A 391 -9.59 -26.86 -8.11
C ARG A 391 -8.91 -28.17 -7.73
N ILE A 392 -7.73 -28.08 -7.11
CA ILE A 392 -6.93 -29.25 -6.72
C ILE A 392 -7.01 -29.46 -5.21
N GLY A 393 -6.86 -28.41 -4.40
CA GLY A 393 -6.86 -28.55 -2.95
C GLY A 393 -8.14 -29.17 -2.38
N ILE A 394 -9.31 -28.73 -2.85
CA ILE A 394 -10.60 -29.18 -2.30
C ILE A 394 -10.87 -30.68 -2.61
N PRO A 395 -10.73 -31.18 -3.85
CA PRO A 395 -11.13 -32.54 -4.14
C PRO A 395 -9.99 -33.56 -4.06
N LEU A 396 -8.71 -33.13 -4.07
CA LEU A 396 -7.56 -34.03 -3.84
C LEU A 396 -7.45 -34.44 -2.37
N VAL A 397 -7.78 -33.53 -1.43
CA VAL A 397 -7.88 -33.86 0.01
C VAL A 397 -8.93 -34.97 0.22
N SER A 398 -10.08 -34.87 -0.46
CA SER A 398 -11.12 -35.91 -0.41
C SER A 398 -10.67 -37.27 -0.98
N ALA A 399 -9.88 -37.27 -2.06
CA ALA A 399 -9.38 -38.51 -2.67
C ALA A 399 -8.28 -39.20 -1.84
N LEU A 400 -7.36 -38.41 -1.24
CA LEU A 400 -6.37 -38.90 -0.28
C LEU A 400 -7.02 -39.49 0.98
N MET A 401 -8.18 -38.96 1.40
CA MET A 401 -8.95 -39.47 2.54
C MET A 401 -9.57 -40.86 2.30
N GLN A 402 -9.80 -41.26 1.05
CA GLN A 402 -10.47 -42.52 0.71
C GLN A 402 -9.47 -43.66 0.42
N GLY A 403 -8.17 -43.47 0.67
CA GLY A 403 -7.15 -44.48 0.46
C GLY A 403 -6.68 -44.65 -0.98
N GLY A 404 -6.90 -43.66 -1.85
CA GLY A 404 -6.41 -43.68 -3.23
C GLY A 404 -4.88 -43.76 -3.29
N GLY A 405 -4.34 -44.65 -4.13
CA GLY A 405 -2.90 -44.80 -4.30
C GLY A 405 -2.23 -43.52 -4.80
N TYR A 406 -0.98 -43.27 -4.37
CA TYR A 406 -0.21 -42.06 -4.73
C TYR A 406 -0.17 -41.77 -6.23
N GLN A 407 -0.12 -42.83 -7.06
CA GLN A 407 -0.11 -42.71 -8.52
C GLN A 407 -1.44 -42.23 -9.09
N ASP A 408 -2.57 -42.64 -8.52
CA ASP A 408 -3.90 -42.19 -8.95
C ASP A 408 -4.15 -40.74 -8.54
N VAL A 409 -3.69 -40.35 -7.35
CA VAL A 409 -3.73 -38.97 -6.86
C VAL A 409 -2.88 -38.05 -7.74
N LEU A 410 -1.67 -38.49 -8.11
CA LEU A 410 -0.78 -37.74 -9.01
C LEU A 410 -1.35 -37.64 -10.42
N ARG A 411 -2.00 -38.69 -10.93
CA ARG A 411 -2.66 -38.69 -12.24
C ARG A 411 -3.85 -37.73 -12.26
N GLN A 412 -4.72 -37.77 -11.24
CA GLN A 412 -5.82 -36.82 -11.07
C GLN A 412 -5.32 -35.37 -10.89
N PHE A 413 -4.16 -35.18 -10.24
CA PHE A 413 -3.52 -33.88 -10.12
C PHE A 413 -3.12 -33.31 -11.48
N ILE A 414 -2.42 -34.10 -12.31
CA ILE A 414 -1.98 -33.70 -13.65
C ILE A 414 -3.18 -33.39 -14.55
N GLU A 415 -4.20 -34.25 -14.54
CA GLU A 415 -5.42 -34.08 -15.35
C GLU A 415 -6.20 -32.80 -14.99
N ARG A 416 -6.22 -32.40 -13.71
CA ARG A 416 -6.89 -31.18 -13.24
C ARG A 416 -6.06 -29.90 -13.42
N LEU A 417 -4.74 -30.04 -13.55
CA LEU A 417 -3.81 -28.91 -13.71
C LEU A 417 -4.08 -28.15 -15.02
N TYR A 418 -4.44 -28.87 -16.09
CA TYR A 418 -4.76 -28.25 -17.39
C TYR A 418 -5.93 -27.26 -17.31
N GLY A 419 -6.88 -27.48 -16.39
CA GLY A 419 -8.01 -26.56 -16.18
C GLY A 419 -7.62 -25.16 -15.69
N VAL A 420 -6.37 -24.97 -15.23
CA VAL A 420 -5.84 -23.68 -14.75
C VAL A 420 -5.39 -22.77 -15.89
N ILE A 421 -5.22 -23.32 -17.10
CA ILE A 421 -4.88 -22.55 -18.30
C ILE A 421 -6.00 -21.56 -18.67
N THR A 422 -7.26 -21.96 -18.51
CA THR A 422 -8.42 -21.12 -18.81
C THR A 422 -8.47 -19.81 -18.00
N PRO A 423 -8.39 -19.82 -16.65
CA PRO A 423 -8.36 -18.57 -15.89
C PRO A 423 -7.10 -17.73 -16.16
N PHE A 424 -5.95 -18.37 -16.44
CA PHE A 424 -4.72 -17.64 -16.82
C PHE A 424 -4.90 -16.84 -18.13
N ILE A 425 -5.39 -17.50 -19.18
CA ILE A 425 -5.65 -16.84 -20.47
C ILE A 425 -6.72 -15.74 -20.31
N CYS A 426 -7.77 -16.01 -19.53
CA CYS A 426 -8.81 -15.03 -19.21
C CYS A 426 -8.24 -13.76 -18.53
N THR A 427 -7.31 -13.90 -17.58
CA THR A 427 -6.64 -12.75 -16.94
C THR A 427 -5.88 -11.90 -17.94
N ILE A 428 -5.15 -12.52 -18.86
CA ILE A 428 -4.34 -11.80 -19.85
C ILE A 428 -5.25 -11.14 -20.90
N SER A 429 -6.20 -11.87 -21.48
CA SER A 429 -7.09 -11.34 -22.52
C SER A 429 -7.92 -10.18 -21.98
N LEU A 430 -8.60 -10.39 -20.85
CA LEU A 430 -9.44 -9.37 -20.23
C LEU A 430 -8.62 -8.16 -19.78
N GLY A 431 -7.44 -8.41 -19.23
CA GLY A 431 -6.54 -7.35 -18.76
C GLY A 431 -6.03 -6.46 -19.89
N LEU A 432 -5.65 -7.04 -21.03
CA LEU A 432 -5.25 -6.28 -22.22
C LEU A 432 -6.43 -5.47 -22.77
N ILE A 433 -7.60 -6.09 -22.93
CA ILE A 433 -8.78 -5.42 -23.48
C ILE A 433 -9.21 -4.26 -22.57
N CYS A 434 -9.26 -4.46 -21.24
CA CYS A 434 -9.56 -3.40 -20.28
C CYS A 434 -8.51 -2.28 -20.29
N SER A 435 -7.23 -2.62 -20.40
CA SER A 435 -6.13 -1.63 -20.41
C SER A 435 -6.16 -0.72 -21.64
N TYR A 436 -6.49 -1.26 -22.83
CA TYR A 436 -6.46 -0.49 -24.07
C TYR A 436 -7.82 0.10 -24.45
N MET A 437 -8.92 -0.59 -24.18
CA MET A 437 -10.26 -0.19 -24.61
C MET A 437 -11.11 0.38 -23.48
N GLY A 438 -10.68 0.27 -22.23
CA GLY A 438 -11.40 0.80 -21.07
C GLY A 438 -11.70 2.30 -21.16
N CYS A 439 -10.75 3.09 -21.69
CA CYS A 439 -10.91 4.53 -21.88
C CYS A 439 -11.41 4.93 -23.28
N SER A 440 -11.87 3.97 -24.10
CA SER A 440 -12.34 4.27 -25.45
C SER A 440 -13.57 5.19 -25.43
N ARG A 441 -13.63 6.14 -26.37
CA ARG A 441 -14.78 7.04 -26.59
C ARG A 441 -15.95 6.36 -27.33
N MET A 442 -15.80 5.07 -27.67
CA MET A 442 -16.84 4.30 -28.35
C MET A 442 -18.09 4.13 -27.47
N SER A 443 -19.23 3.88 -28.10
CA SER A 443 -20.48 3.60 -27.38
C SER A 443 -20.38 2.30 -26.58
N TRP A 444 -21.06 2.27 -25.43
CA TRP A 444 -21.01 1.16 -24.46
C TRP A 444 -21.30 -0.22 -25.09
N TYR A 445 -22.26 -0.30 -26.03
CA TYR A 445 -22.63 -1.54 -26.71
C TYR A 445 -21.56 -2.02 -27.70
N ARG A 446 -20.83 -1.12 -28.37
CA ARG A 446 -19.71 -1.51 -29.26
C ARG A 446 -18.54 -2.01 -28.46
N VAL A 447 -18.24 -1.34 -27.35
CA VAL A 447 -17.20 -1.77 -26.41
C VAL A 447 -17.56 -3.16 -25.85
N ALA A 448 -18.78 -3.36 -25.36
CA ALA A 448 -19.26 -4.65 -24.89
C ALA A 448 -19.13 -5.76 -25.96
N ALA A 449 -19.53 -5.50 -27.21
CA ALA A 449 -19.42 -6.46 -28.29
C ALA A 449 -17.96 -6.85 -28.58
N LEU A 450 -17.05 -5.88 -28.53
CA LEU A 450 -15.63 -6.10 -28.78
C LEU A 450 -14.97 -6.90 -27.64
N GLY A 451 -15.34 -6.59 -26.39
CA GLY A 451 -14.94 -7.38 -25.22
C GLY A 451 -15.44 -8.82 -25.28
N ALA A 452 -16.70 -9.01 -25.71
CA ALA A 452 -17.30 -10.34 -25.87
C ALA A 452 -16.59 -11.16 -26.96
N LEU A 453 -16.34 -10.57 -28.14
CA LEU A 453 -15.67 -11.26 -29.24
C LEU A 453 -14.21 -11.60 -28.92
N ALA A 454 -13.45 -10.65 -28.38
CA ALA A 454 -12.03 -10.84 -28.11
C ALA A 454 -11.80 -11.83 -26.96
N ASN A 455 -12.55 -11.70 -25.85
CA ASN A 455 -12.43 -12.64 -24.73
C ASN A 455 -13.03 -14.01 -25.06
N GLY A 456 -14.13 -14.04 -25.83
CA GLY A 456 -14.71 -15.28 -26.36
C GLY A 456 -13.71 -16.05 -27.22
N ALA A 457 -13.06 -15.40 -28.18
CA ALA A 457 -12.04 -16.03 -29.01
C ALA A 457 -10.85 -16.58 -28.18
N ALA A 458 -10.37 -15.80 -27.21
CA ALA A 458 -9.28 -16.23 -26.32
C ALA A 458 -9.67 -17.47 -25.51
N LEU A 459 -10.88 -17.53 -24.96
CA LEU A 459 -11.35 -18.67 -24.18
C LEU A 459 -11.73 -19.88 -25.06
N THR A 460 -12.14 -19.69 -26.32
CA THR A 460 -12.30 -20.79 -27.27
C THR A 460 -10.95 -21.46 -27.53
N CYS A 461 -9.89 -20.68 -27.78
CA CYS A 461 -8.53 -21.19 -27.94
C CYS A 461 -8.05 -21.90 -26.67
N ALA A 462 -8.31 -21.33 -25.50
CA ALA A 462 -7.98 -21.94 -24.22
C ALA A 462 -8.71 -23.29 -24.02
N GLY A 463 -10.01 -23.32 -24.27
CA GLY A 463 -10.84 -24.53 -24.15
C GLY A 463 -10.40 -25.63 -25.11
N TRP A 464 -10.07 -25.27 -26.35
CA TRP A 464 -9.52 -26.21 -27.34
C TRP A 464 -8.18 -26.80 -26.89
N LEU A 465 -7.26 -25.96 -26.40
CA LEU A 465 -5.95 -26.40 -25.91
C LEU A 465 -6.09 -27.31 -24.68
N VAL A 466 -6.93 -26.93 -23.71
CA VAL A 466 -7.19 -27.74 -22.52
C VAL A 466 -7.83 -29.07 -22.89
N ALA A 467 -8.80 -29.09 -23.79
CA ALA A 467 -9.45 -30.32 -24.24
C ALA A 467 -8.50 -31.27 -24.98
N HIS A 468 -7.49 -30.73 -25.68
CA HIS A 468 -6.47 -31.56 -26.35
C HIS A 468 -5.43 -32.13 -25.37
N MET A 469 -5.19 -31.45 -24.25
CA MET A 469 -4.29 -31.91 -23.19
C MET A 469 -4.96 -32.93 -22.24
N ILE A 470 -6.28 -32.89 -22.12
CA ILE A 470 -7.07 -33.87 -21.36
C ILE A 470 -7.20 -35.16 -22.19
N GLY A 471 -6.83 -36.31 -21.63
CA GLY A 471 -6.90 -37.60 -22.34
C GLY A 471 -8.34 -38.00 -22.72
N GLN A 472 -8.50 -38.68 -23.86
CA GLN A 472 -9.81 -39.11 -24.38
C GLN A 472 -10.63 -39.97 -23.39
N GLN A 473 -9.96 -40.70 -22.50
CA GLN A 473 -10.59 -41.51 -21.45
C GLN A 473 -11.38 -40.66 -20.45
N VAL A 474 -10.91 -39.45 -20.14
CA VAL A 474 -11.58 -38.53 -19.20
C VAL A 474 -12.74 -37.81 -19.88
N LEU A 475 -12.58 -37.43 -21.16
CA LEU A 475 -13.64 -36.81 -21.95
C LEU A 475 -14.82 -37.77 -22.18
N ALA A 476 -14.56 -39.06 -22.37
CA ALA A 476 -15.59 -40.10 -22.50
C ALA A 476 -16.44 -40.28 -21.22
N LEU A 477 -15.98 -39.78 -20.07
CA LEU A 477 -16.74 -39.81 -18.81
C LEU A 477 -17.86 -38.76 -18.75
N PHE A 478 -17.75 -37.70 -19.57
CA PHE A 478 -18.64 -36.54 -19.53
C PHE A 478 -19.43 -36.35 -20.83
N TYR A 479 -18.99 -36.94 -21.94
CA TYR A 479 -19.56 -36.72 -23.26
C TYR A 479 -19.93 -38.01 -23.98
N VAL A 480 -21.09 -38.02 -24.62
CA VAL A 480 -21.65 -39.18 -25.36
C VAL A 480 -20.81 -39.52 -26.59
N HIS A 481 -20.31 -38.49 -27.29
CA HIS A 481 -19.44 -38.64 -28.47
C HIS A 481 -18.04 -38.06 -28.17
N PRO A 482 -17.04 -38.91 -27.84
CA PRO A 482 -15.70 -38.43 -27.48
C PRO A 482 -14.97 -37.75 -28.64
N GLN A 483 -15.41 -37.96 -29.89
CA GLN A 483 -14.88 -37.29 -31.08
C GLN A 483 -15.31 -35.82 -31.16
N ASP A 484 -16.49 -35.48 -30.63
CA ASP A 484 -17.05 -34.11 -30.64
C ASP A 484 -16.78 -33.36 -29.33
N ALA A 485 -16.32 -34.06 -28.29
CA ALA A 485 -16.09 -33.51 -26.95
C ALA A 485 -15.13 -32.31 -26.95
N ILE A 486 -14.09 -32.32 -27.80
CA ILE A 486 -13.13 -31.21 -27.92
C ILE A 486 -13.83 -29.94 -28.40
N GLN A 487 -14.69 -30.06 -29.41
CA GLN A 487 -15.43 -28.92 -29.96
C GLN A 487 -16.44 -28.40 -28.94
N LEU A 488 -17.08 -29.30 -28.20
CA LEU A 488 -18.08 -28.96 -27.19
C LEU A 488 -17.46 -28.23 -25.96
N VAL A 489 -16.27 -28.66 -25.53
CA VAL A 489 -15.49 -27.96 -24.48
C VAL A 489 -15.02 -26.59 -24.97
N ALA A 490 -14.51 -26.49 -26.22
CA ALA A 490 -14.10 -25.21 -26.79
C ALA A 490 -15.28 -24.23 -26.91
N LEU A 491 -16.44 -24.70 -27.36
CA LEU A 491 -17.66 -23.90 -27.51
C LEU A 491 -18.18 -23.40 -26.16
N SER A 492 -18.27 -24.27 -25.15
CA SER A 492 -18.78 -23.90 -23.82
C SER A 492 -17.85 -22.91 -23.10
N THR A 493 -16.53 -23.11 -23.22
CA THR A 493 -15.52 -22.20 -22.67
C THR A 493 -15.56 -20.85 -23.40
N GLY A 494 -15.70 -20.86 -24.73
CA GLY A 494 -15.84 -19.66 -25.57
C GLY A 494 -17.09 -18.84 -25.25
N LEU A 495 -18.25 -19.49 -25.09
CA LEU A 495 -19.50 -18.84 -24.68
C LEU A 495 -19.38 -18.18 -23.31
N THR A 496 -18.69 -18.84 -22.36
CA THR A 496 -18.39 -18.25 -21.06
C THR A 496 -17.51 -17.00 -21.22
N GLY A 497 -16.47 -17.08 -22.05
CA GLY A 497 -15.59 -15.94 -22.35
C GLY A 497 -16.33 -14.77 -23.00
N PHE A 498 -17.30 -15.07 -23.88
CA PHE A 498 -18.14 -14.07 -24.54
C PHE A 498 -18.98 -13.29 -23.54
N ILE A 499 -19.69 -13.99 -22.64
CA ILE A 499 -20.54 -13.36 -21.61
C ILE A 499 -19.70 -12.52 -20.65
N VAL A 500 -18.62 -13.10 -20.12
CA VAL A 500 -17.74 -12.42 -19.15
C VAL A 500 -17.05 -11.21 -19.78
N GLY A 501 -16.54 -11.35 -21.00
CA GLY A 501 -15.84 -10.28 -21.70
C GLY A 501 -16.74 -9.09 -22.00
N GLY A 502 -17.98 -9.35 -22.46
CA GLY A 502 -18.96 -8.30 -22.73
C GLY A 502 -19.42 -7.59 -21.46
N MET A 503 -19.76 -8.34 -20.41
CA MET A 503 -20.20 -7.80 -19.13
C MET A 503 -19.10 -6.94 -18.48
N VAL A 504 -17.88 -7.48 -18.32
CA VAL A 504 -16.81 -6.80 -17.60
C VAL A 504 -16.40 -5.53 -18.34
N LEU A 505 -16.25 -5.57 -19.67
CA LEU A 505 -15.79 -4.41 -20.41
C LEU A 505 -16.86 -3.30 -20.49
N ALA A 506 -18.15 -3.66 -20.56
CA ALA A 506 -19.23 -2.68 -20.49
C ALA A 506 -19.23 -1.92 -19.15
N VAL A 507 -19.15 -2.67 -18.05
CA VAL A 507 -19.12 -2.12 -16.70
C VAL A 507 -17.85 -1.29 -16.47
N PHE A 508 -16.70 -1.79 -16.93
CA PHE A 508 -15.43 -1.10 -16.79
C PHE A 508 -15.37 0.21 -17.59
N ASN A 509 -15.82 0.20 -18.85
CA ASN A 509 -15.85 1.40 -19.69
C ASN A 509 -16.77 2.49 -19.13
N GLU A 510 -17.96 2.11 -18.65
CA GLU A 510 -18.87 3.06 -18.01
C GLU A 510 -18.22 3.67 -16.74
N SER A 511 -17.51 2.84 -15.97
CA SER A 511 -16.79 3.27 -14.77
C SER A 511 -15.69 4.30 -15.08
N GLU A 512 -14.90 4.07 -16.13
CA GLU A 512 -13.83 4.97 -16.59
C GLU A 512 -14.38 6.26 -17.21
N ARG A 513 -15.49 6.17 -17.95
CA ARG A 513 -16.12 7.33 -18.56
C ARG A 513 -16.65 8.31 -17.52
N ILE A 514 -17.30 7.81 -16.47
CA ILE A 514 -17.79 8.63 -15.35
C ILE A 514 -16.61 9.27 -14.61
N ARG A 515 -15.50 8.53 -14.43
CA ARG A 515 -14.27 9.05 -13.83
C ARG A 515 -13.68 10.21 -14.65
N ASN A 516 -13.58 10.06 -15.97
CA ASN A 516 -13.03 11.10 -16.85
C ASN A 516 -13.91 12.35 -16.89
N VAL A 517 -15.23 12.21 -17.03
CA VAL A 517 -16.17 13.35 -17.00
C VAL A 517 -16.10 14.10 -15.68
N THR A 518 -15.93 13.36 -14.58
CA THR A 518 -15.71 13.93 -13.25
C THR A 518 -14.39 14.70 -13.17
N ALA A 519 -13.29 14.11 -13.65
CA ALA A 519 -11.98 14.74 -13.65
C ALA A 519 -11.95 16.02 -14.51
N GLU A 520 -12.59 15.99 -15.68
CA GLU A 520 -12.73 17.14 -16.58
C GLU A 520 -13.58 18.25 -15.95
N ARG A 521 -14.65 17.91 -15.21
CA ARG A 521 -15.46 18.88 -14.45
C ARG A 521 -14.68 19.52 -13.29
N ILE A 522 -13.74 18.79 -12.69
CA ILE A 522 -12.84 19.31 -11.64
C ILE A 522 -11.77 20.22 -12.27
N ALA A 523 -11.18 19.81 -13.40
CA ALA A 523 -10.20 20.61 -14.13
C ALA A 523 -10.79 21.89 -14.73
N THR A 524 -12.07 21.89 -15.10
CA THR A 524 -12.81 23.05 -15.63
C THR A 524 -13.49 23.89 -14.56
N SER A 525 -13.46 23.48 -13.28
CA SER A 525 -13.76 24.41 -12.19
C SER A 525 -12.67 25.49 -12.18
N PRO A 526 -13.02 26.77 -11.95
CA PRO A 526 -12.07 27.88 -12.07
C PRO A 526 -11.04 27.82 -10.95
N HIS A 527 -10.03 26.96 -11.10
CA HIS A 527 -8.72 27.20 -10.56
C HIS A 527 -8.16 28.37 -11.36
N LYS A 528 -8.32 29.57 -10.81
CA LYS A 528 -7.57 30.72 -11.30
C LYS A 528 -6.10 30.32 -11.15
N GLU A 529 -5.44 30.10 -12.28
CA GLU A 529 -3.97 30.14 -12.34
C GLU A 529 -3.54 31.32 -11.48
N PHE A 530 -2.70 31.05 -10.47
CA PHE A 530 -2.10 32.13 -9.70
C PHE A 530 -1.48 33.08 -10.72
N PRO A 531 -1.92 34.35 -10.82
CA PRO A 531 -1.10 35.33 -11.48
C PRO A 531 0.17 35.34 -10.65
N LEU A 532 1.29 34.95 -11.24
CA LEU A 532 2.59 35.35 -10.75
C LEU A 532 2.53 36.86 -10.64
N GLN A 533 2.26 37.37 -9.44
CA GLN A 533 2.34 38.79 -9.16
C GLN A 533 3.80 39.13 -9.38
N ALA A 534 4.08 39.76 -10.52
CA ALA A 534 5.36 40.40 -10.75
C ALA A 534 5.65 41.25 -9.51
N ALA A 535 6.82 41.00 -8.91
CA ALA A 535 7.34 41.87 -7.86
C ALA A 535 7.30 43.32 -8.37
N PRO A 536 6.93 44.29 -7.52
CA PRO A 536 6.81 45.68 -7.94
C PRO A 536 8.10 46.12 -8.63
N SER A 537 7.97 46.55 -9.89
CA SER A 537 9.10 47.02 -10.69
C SER A 537 9.68 48.27 -10.03
N ILE A 538 10.85 48.13 -9.43
CA ILE A 538 11.74 49.27 -9.22
C ILE A 538 12.40 49.56 -10.58
N ALA A 539 11.63 50.16 -11.49
CA ALA A 539 12.14 50.68 -12.74
C ALA A 539 12.70 52.09 -12.50
N GLY A 540 13.92 52.14 -11.96
CA GLY A 540 14.84 53.25 -12.16
C GLY A 540 15.77 52.88 -13.30
N GLY A 541 15.72 53.65 -14.38
CA GLY A 541 16.19 53.30 -15.73
C GLY A 541 17.57 52.65 -15.84
N LEU A 542 17.61 51.58 -16.64
CA LEU A 542 18.73 51.17 -17.48
C LEU A 542 18.14 50.25 -18.56
N GLU A 543 18.30 50.63 -19.83
CA GLU A 543 17.95 49.77 -20.98
C GLU A 543 18.65 48.41 -20.85
N PRO A 544 17.97 47.29 -21.13
CA PRO A 544 18.63 46.00 -21.15
C PRO A 544 19.57 45.92 -22.36
N PRO A 545 20.84 45.46 -22.19
CA PRO A 545 21.74 45.25 -23.31
C PRO A 545 21.27 44.05 -24.15
N PRO A 546 21.73 43.94 -25.40
CA PRO A 546 21.21 42.94 -26.33
C PRO A 546 21.57 41.53 -25.87
N VAL A 547 20.61 40.61 -26.02
CA VAL A 547 20.73 39.18 -25.71
C VAL A 547 21.86 38.57 -26.54
N THR A 548 23.00 38.31 -25.91
CA THR A 548 24.04 37.43 -26.45
C THR A 548 23.86 36.03 -25.88
N SER A 549 23.54 35.09 -26.76
CA SER A 549 23.42 33.66 -26.51
C SER A 549 24.65 33.07 -25.81
N ARG A 550 24.50 32.56 -24.58
CA ARG A 550 25.41 31.56 -23.99
C ARG A 550 24.65 30.67 -22.99
N PHE A 551 24.40 29.43 -23.40
CA PHE A 551 23.95 28.25 -22.64
C PHE A 551 22.86 28.48 -21.58
N ASP A 552 21.62 28.14 -21.93
CA ASP A 552 20.48 28.12 -21.01
C ASP A 552 20.72 27.08 -19.89
N VAL A 553 20.85 27.57 -18.66
CA VAL A 553 20.89 26.75 -17.43
C VAL A 553 19.51 26.11 -17.22
N ALA A 554 19.45 24.89 -16.68
CA ALA A 554 18.16 24.28 -16.36
C ALA A 554 17.38 25.12 -15.33
N ASP A 555 16.11 25.43 -15.66
CA ASP A 555 15.25 26.38 -14.93
C ASP A 555 15.01 26.04 -13.44
N ASP A 556 15.31 24.82 -13.00
CA ASP A 556 15.01 24.28 -11.67
C ASP A 556 16.19 24.33 -10.67
N LEU A 557 17.36 24.82 -11.08
CA LEU A 557 18.60 24.74 -10.29
C LEU A 557 18.84 25.92 -9.34
N GLY A 558 18.13 27.03 -9.55
CA GLY A 558 18.15 28.21 -8.70
C GLY A 558 19.26 29.23 -8.97
N TYR A 559 20.09 29.03 -10.00
CA TYR A 559 21.06 30.00 -10.52
C TYR A 559 20.90 30.17 -12.03
N ARG A 560 21.21 31.37 -12.56
CA ARG A 560 20.88 31.76 -13.94
C ARG A 560 22.03 31.63 -14.94
N ASP A 561 23.27 31.66 -14.47
CA ASP A 561 24.45 31.60 -15.32
C ASP A 561 25.60 30.84 -14.63
N ARG A 562 26.56 30.37 -15.45
CA ARG A 562 27.76 29.70 -14.95
C ARG A 562 28.64 30.64 -14.11
N ALA A 563 28.70 31.92 -14.48
CA ALA A 563 29.52 32.92 -13.79
C ALA A 563 29.15 33.05 -12.30
N GLY A 564 27.87 32.90 -11.95
CA GLY A 564 27.40 32.92 -10.57
C GLY A 564 27.80 31.71 -9.71
N VAL A 565 28.29 30.62 -10.34
CA VAL A 565 28.55 29.35 -9.65
C VAL A 565 29.97 28.79 -9.80
N GLU A 566 30.79 29.39 -10.67
CA GLU A 566 32.20 29.03 -10.89
C GLU A 566 33.02 29.01 -9.58
N THR A 567 32.66 29.86 -8.62
CA THR A 567 33.29 29.95 -7.30
C THR A 567 33.20 28.65 -6.47
N PHE A 568 32.19 27.82 -6.73
CA PHE A 568 31.96 26.55 -6.03
C PHE A 568 32.69 25.36 -6.66
N GLU A 569 33.32 25.55 -7.83
CA GLU A 569 34.08 24.48 -8.47
C GLU A 569 35.38 24.18 -7.70
N GLY A 570 35.73 22.90 -7.61
CA GLY A 570 36.95 22.40 -6.97
C GLY A 570 36.72 21.21 -6.04
N ASP A 571 37.80 20.78 -5.39
CA ASP A 571 37.79 19.65 -4.48
C ASP A 571 37.59 20.08 -3.02
N TYR A 572 36.70 19.36 -2.33
CA TYR A 572 36.34 19.58 -0.94
C TYR A 572 36.60 18.32 -0.14
N VAL A 573 37.29 18.45 0.99
CA VAL A 573 37.30 17.39 2.00
C VAL A 573 35.97 17.42 2.73
N CYS A 574 35.26 16.31 2.64
CA CYS A 574 34.02 16.05 3.32
C CYS A 574 34.29 15.16 4.52
N PHE A 575 33.85 15.56 5.71
CA PHE A 575 33.94 14.72 6.89
C PHE A 575 32.65 14.75 7.72
N ARG A 576 32.31 13.59 8.29
CA ARG A 576 31.11 13.36 9.10
C ARG A 576 31.31 12.19 10.06
N PRO A 577 30.50 12.03 11.11
CA PRO A 577 30.46 10.81 11.89
C PRO A 577 30.08 9.61 11.01
N ALA A 578 30.68 8.45 11.27
CA ALA A 578 30.29 7.20 10.66
C ALA A 578 28.92 6.78 11.20
N PHE A 579 28.05 6.26 10.33
CA PHE A 579 26.70 5.85 10.74
C PHE A 579 26.68 4.60 11.62
N SER A 580 27.77 3.83 11.66
CA SER A 580 27.93 2.65 12.51
C SER A 580 28.44 3.00 13.91
N ASN A 581 29.31 4.00 14.03
CA ASN A 581 29.86 4.47 15.30
C ASN A 581 30.11 5.99 15.23
N PRO A 582 29.41 6.81 16.05
CA PRO A 582 29.55 8.27 16.02
C PRO A 582 30.92 8.78 16.50
N GLU A 583 31.73 7.94 17.17
CA GLU A 583 33.10 8.27 17.56
C GLU A 583 34.10 8.16 16.42
N ILE A 584 33.75 7.47 15.32
CA ILE A 584 34.61 7.32 14.14
C ILE A 584 34.20 8.37 13.11
N ILE A 585 35.16 9.15 12.61
CA ILE A 585 34.91 10.14 11.56
C ILE A 585 35.18 9.49 10.20
N SER A 586 34.23 9.59 9.28
CA SER A 586 34.41 9.22 7.87
C SER A 586 34.76 10.48 7.08
N ALA A 587 35.95 10.51 6.49
CA ALA A 587 36.45 11.59 5.66
C ALA A 587 36.71 11.11 4.22
N TYR A 588 36.33 11.91 3.22
CA TYR A 588 36.48 11.60 1.79
C TYR A 588 36.42 12.88 0.94
N ILE A 589 36.70 12.80 -0.35
CA ILE A 589 36.70 13.96 -1.25
C ILE A 589 35.34 14.10 -1.94
N ILE A 590 34.86 15.33 -2.09
CA ILE A 590 33.77 15.71 -2.99
C ILE A 590 34.34 16.67 -4.02
N GLY A 591 34.38 16.24 -5.29
CA GLY A 591 34.78 17.08 -6.42
C GLY A 591 33.55 17.73 -7.04
N ILE A 592 33.50 19.07 -7.07
CA ILE A 592 32.44 19.85 -7.70
C ILE A 592 32.96 20.40 -9.03
N HIS A 593 32.24 20.18 -10.11
CA HIS A 593 32.61 20.66 -11.45
C HIS A 593 31.37 21.03 -12.26
N TRP A 594 31.56 21.92 -13.23
CA TRP A 594 30.55 22.20 -14.25
C TRP A 594 30.46 21.07 -15.28
N ASP A 595 29.27 20.56 -15.54
CA ASP A 595 28.99 19.64 -16.64
C ASP A 595 28.36 20.42 -17.80
N GLU A 596 29.11 20.53 -18.91
CA GLU A 596 28.66 21.24 -20.11
C GLU A 596 27.46 20.57 -20.79
N THR A 597 27.28 19.25 -20.61
CA THR A 597 26.21 18.48 -21.24
C THR A 597 24.87 18.78 -20.58
N GLU A 598 24.86 18.82 -19.25
CA GLU A 598 23.69 19.03 -18.42
C GLU A 598 23.50 20.52 -18.06
N SER A 599 24.45 21.38 -18.44
CA SER A 599 24.50 22.81 -18.13
C SER A 599 24.26 23.10 -16.63
N CYS A 600 24.88 22.29 -15.77
CA CYS A 600 24.72 22.38 -14.32
C CYS A 600 25.96 21.96 -13.53
N LEU A 601 26.00 22.33 -12.24
CA LEU A 601 27.01 21.86 -11.32
C LEU A 601 26.74 20.41 -10.91
N MET A 602 27.74 19.58 -11.13
CA MET A 602 27.76 18.18 -10.73
C MET A 602 28.77 17.97 -9.61
N PHE A 603 28.48 17.05 -8.70
CA PHE A 603 29.42 16.62 -7.67
C PHE A 603 29.64 15.11 -7.73
N GLU A 604 30.86 14.69 -7.38
CA GLU A 604 31.27 13.30 -7.31
C GLU A 604 32.03 13.04 -6.02
N GLU A 605 31.67 11.98 -5.30
CA GLU A 605 32.45 11.51 -4.15
C GLU A 605 33.68 10.71 -4.63
N ARG A 606 34.83 10.90 -4.00
CA ARG A 606 36.10 10.21 -4.33
C ARG A 606 36.83 9.80 -3.05
N GLU A 607 37.76 8.86 -3.19
CA GLU A 607 38.65 8.42 -2.09
C GLU A 607 37.89 7.93 -0.84
N ARG A 608 36.72 7.34 -1.07
CA ARG A 608 35.93 6.65 -0.04
C ARG A 608 36.52 5.26 0.23
N VAL A 609 36.61 4.91 1.52
CA VAL A 609 36.97 3.54 1.94
C VAL A 609 35.90 2.52 1.51
N ASP A 610 34.64 2.97 1.38
CA ASP A 610 33.50 2.22 0.88
C ASP A 610 33.17 2.56 -0.57
N ALA A 611 34.14 2.40 -1.49
CA ALA A 611 34.03 2.83 -2.89
C ALA A 611 32.77 2.34 -3.63
N GLY A 612 32.19 1.20 -3.24
CA GLY A 612 30.92 0.68 -3.79
C GLY A 612 29.66 1.50 -3.42
N HIS A 613 29.79 2.52 -2.57
CA HIS A 613 28.72 3.45 -2.17
C HIS A 613 29.00 4.90 -2.56
N THR A 614 29.98 5.09 -3.45
CA THR A 614 30.29 6.38 -4.08
C THR A 614 29.10 6.84 -4.90
N GLN A 615 28.74 8.12 -4.76
CA GLN A 615 27.62 8.68 -5.49
C GLN A 615 28.03 9.93 -6.27
N ARG A 616 27.32 10.16 -7.38
CA ARG A 616 27.41 11.36 -8.21
C ARG A 616 26.02 11.99 -8.32
N GLY A 617 25.94 13.31 -8.32
CA GLY A 617 24.66 14.02 -8.33
C GLY A 617 24.77 15.48 -8.75
N ARG A 618 23.64 16.18 -8.68
CA ARG A 618 23.50 17.60 -9.05
C ARG A 618 23.59 18.49 -7.82
N VAL A 619 24.07 19.72 -8.01
CA VAL A 619 24.13 20.77 -6.99
C VAL A 619 23.05 21.82 -7.28
N TYR A 620 22.16 22.04 -6.33
CA TYR A 620 21.09 23.04 -6.39
C TYR A 620 21.43 24.21 -5.46
N ILE A 621 21.25 25.44 -5.96
CA ILE A 621 21.53 26.66 -5.22
C ILE A 621 20.27 27.52 -5.26
N PRO A 622 19.34 27.35 -4.30
CA PRO A 622 18.07 28.07 -4.33
C PRO A 622 18.27 29.59 -4.29
N ASP A 623 17.61 30.32 -5.20
CA ASP A 623 17.76 31.77 -5.31
C ASP A 623 17.39 32.47 -4.00
N GLY A 624 18.23 33.41 -3.57
CA GLY A 624 18.08 34.16 -2.31
C GLY A 624 18.19 33.35 -1.01
N ARG A 625 18.66 32.09 -1.04
CA ARG A 625 18.85 31.26 0.18
C ARG A 625 20.33 30.98 0.47
N PRO A 626 20.75 30.95 1.74
CA PRO A 626 22.16 30.77 2.13
C PRO A 626 22.59 29.29 2.17
N PHE A 627 22.10 28.44 1.27
CA PHE A 627 22.37 26.99 1.29
C PHE A 627 22.70 26.42 -0.08
N LEU A 628 23.54 25.39 -0.09
CA LEU A 628 23.86 24.51 -1.21
C LEU A 628 23.25 23.13 -0.95
N ASN A 629 22.56 22.56 -1.94
CA ASN A 629 21.97 21.22 -1.83
C ASN A 629 22.59 20.27 -2.84
N PHE A 630 23.19 19.19 -2.36
CA PHE A 630 23.74 18.12 -3.18
C PHE A 630 22.74 16.96 -3.18
N VAL A 631 22.22 16.61 -4.35
CA VAL A 631 21.18 15.58 -4.52
C VAL A 631 21.68 14.47 -5.42
N THR A 632 21.66 13.24 -4.91
CA THR A 632 21.93 12.03 -5.70
C THR A 632 20.64 11.24 -5.91
N LEU A 633 20.53 10.64 -7.10
CA LEU A 633 19.42 9.77 -7.49
C LEU A 633 20.01 8.53 -8.15
N GLU A 634 20.46 7.56 -7.34
CA GLU A 634 21.08 6.35 -7.85
C GLU A 634 20.23 5.12 -7.54
N LYS A 635 19.67 4.47 -8.57
CA LYS A 635 18.81 3.27 -8.43
C LYS A 635 17.68 3.42 -7.41
N GLY A 636 17.15 4.65 -7.26
CA GLY A 636 16.10 4.98 -6.29
C GLY A 636 16.58 5.27 -4.86
N ALA A 637 17.89 5.17 -4.58
CA ALA A 637 18.49 5.64 -3.34
C ALA A 637 18.78 7.14 -3.46
N ILE A 638 18.20 7.92 -2.55
CA ILE A 638 18.38 9.37 -2.49
C ILE A 638 19.34 9.71 -1.35
N ARG A 639 20.33 10.56 -1.65
CA ARG A 639 21.13 11.26 -0.64
C ARG A 639 20.93 12.74 -0.83
N LEU A 640 20.62 13.41 0.29
CA LEU A 640 20.53 14.85 0.36
C LEU A 640 21.61 15.35 1.32
N ILE A 641 22.50 16.20 0.82
CA ILE A 641 23.44 16.97 1.65
C ILE A 641 23.01 18.43 1.52
N MET A 642 22.65 19.05 2.63
CA MET A 642 22.31 20.48 2.70
C MET A 642 23.35 21.16 3.57
N VAL A 643 24.11 22.10 3.00
CA VAL A 643 25.14 22.85 3.71
C VAL A 643 25.03 24.34 3.47
N SER A 644 25.54 25.14 4.42
CA SER A 644 25.63 26.58 4.28
C SER A 644 26.42 26.97 3.04
N ARG A 645 25.96 27.99 2.33
CA ARG A 645 26.72 28.63 1.26
C ARG A 645 27.91 29.37 1.91
N PRO A 646 29.16 29.06 1.54
CA PRO A 646 30.31 29.76 2.11
C PRO A 646 30.34 31.21 1.62
N ASP A 647 30.43 32.17 2.55
CA ASP A 647 30.51 33.60 2.21
C ASP A 647 31.89 33.97 1.68
N LYS A 648 32.95 33.28 2.15
CA LYS A 648 34.31 33.39 1.62
C LYS A 648 34.80 32.06 1.06
N ARG A 649 35.68 32.13 0.05
CA ARG A 649 36.19 30.98 -0.72
C ARG A 649 36.79 29.82 0.11
N ASN A 650 37.27 30.10 1.32
CA ASN A 650 37.92 29.11 2.20
C ASN A 650 37.14 28.83 3.50
N GLU A 651 35.94 29.36 3.66
CA GLU A 651 35.11 29.04 4.82
C GLU A 651 34.50 27.64 4.68
N PRO A 652 34.45 26.85 5.76
CA PRO A 652 33.86 25.52 5.72
C PRO A 652 32.34 25.62 5.57
N ALA A 653 31.79 24.90 4.60
CA ALA A 653 30.35 24.73 4.44
C ALA A 653 29.86 23.65 5.42
N ARG A 654 28.90 24.00 6.28
CA ARG A 654 28.42 23.15 7.38
C ARG A 654 26.97 22.77 7.14
N GLY A 655 26.57 21.58 7.55
CA GLY A 655 25.14 21.23 7.55
C GLY A 655 24.85 19.77 7.79
N LEU A 656 23.83 19.23 7.12
CA LEU A 656 23.29 17.91 7.41
C LEU A 656 23.28 17.02 6.15
N ILE A 657 23.62 15.75 6.36
CA ILE A 657 23.45 14.68 5.37
C ILE A 657 22.30 13.79 5.81
N THR A 658 21.39 13.47 4.89
CA THR A 658 20.34 12.46 5.07
C THR A 658 20.46 11.39 3.99
N THR A 659 20.53 10.13 4.41
CA THR A 659 20.70 8.99 3.48
C THR A 659 20.24 7.68 4.11
N LEU A 660 20.34 6.58 3.37
CA LEU A 660 20.14 5.23 3.88
C LEU A 660 21.46 4.65 4.37
N SER A 661 21.49 4.18 5.61
CA SER A 661 22.63 3.48 6.21
C SER A 661 22.29 2.01 6.42
N ASN A 662 23.27 1.11 6.25
CA ASN A 662 23.14 -0.32 6.55
C ASN A 662 24.22 -0.75 7.56
N PRO A 663 24.16 -0.32 8.83
CA PRO A 663 25.24 -0.54 9.79
C PRO A 663 25.41 -2.02 10.18
N GLY A 664 24.40 -2.87 9.95
CA GLY A 664 24.41 -4.30 10.30
C GLY A 664 24.28 -5.27 9.12
N GLY A 665 24.37 -4.81 7.87
CA GLY A 665 24.28 -5.64 6.66
C GLY A 665 22.88 -6.15 6.28
N ALA A 666 21.97 -6.33 7.24
CA ALA A 666 20.66 -6.97 7.04
C ALA A 666 19.48 -6.01 6.79
N GLN A 667 19.60 -4.71 7.11
CA GLN A 667 18.50 -3.74 6.96
C GLN A 667 19.03 -2.32 6.75
N PHE A 668 18.47 -1.63 5.75
CA PHE A 668 18.67 -0.19 5.57
C PHE A 668 17.79 0.62 6.54
N THR A 669 18.39 1.56 7.24
CA THR A 669 17.74 2.51 8.14
C THR A 669 17.99 3.94 7.65
N PRO A 670 16.98 4.83 7.65
CA PRO A 670 17.20 6.25 7.45
C PRO A 670 18.18 6.77 8.50
N ALA A 671 19.19 7.51 8.06
CA ALA A 671 20.20 8.08 8.93
C ALA A 671 20.45 9.54 8.55
N SER A 672 20.65 10.37 9.57
CA SER A 672 21.06 11.76 9.43
C SER A 672 22.28 12.03 10.31
N ALA A 673 23.21 12.85 9.84
CA ALA A 673 24.41 13.22 10.58
C ALA A 673 24.86 14.64 10.20
N PRO A 674 25.60 15.33 11.11
CA PRO A 674 26.32 16.53 10.75
C PRO A 674 27.40 16.22 9.72
N ILE A 675 27.62 17.15 8.80
CA ILE A 675 28.58 17.04 7.70
C ILE A 675 29.24 18.40 7.48
N VAL A 676 30.53 18.38 7.19
CA VAL A 676 31.31 19.58 6.88
C VAL A 676 32.06 19.35 5.56
N LEU A 677 31.97 20.34 4.68
CA LEU A 677 32.73 20.42 3.43
C LEU A 677 33.73 21.57 3.58
N ARG A 678 35.03 21.25 3.51
CA ARG A 678 36.10 22.24 3.53
C ARG A 678 36.88 22.16 2.23
N ARG A 679 37.14 23.28 1.59
CA ARG A 679 37.93 23.31 0.35
C ARG A 679 39.33 22.76 0.61
N VAL A 680 39.83 21.91 -0.28
CA VAL A 680 41.18 21.35 -0.17
C VAL A 680 42.18 22.44 -0.51
N VAL A 681 43.00 22.82 0.48
CA VAL A 681 44.08 23.82 0.32
C VAL A 681 45.45 23.18 0.57
N ASP A 682 45.52 22.20 1.50
CA ASP A 682 46.74 21.45 1.83
C ASP A 682 46.54 19.94 1.59
N HIS A 683 47.58 19.26 1.09
CA HIS A 683 47.53 17.84 0.72
C HIS A 683 47.80 16.88 1.91
N THR A 684 48.00 17.41 3.12
CA THR A 684 48.30 16.62 4.33
C THR A 684 47.04 16.11 5.05
N LEU A 685 45.94 15.95 4.33
CA LEU A 685 44.63 15.58 4.87
C LEU A 685 44.54 14.07 5.08
N GLN A 686 44.18 13.64 6.30
CA GLN A 686 43.82 12.25 6.53
C GLN A 686 42.41 11.99 6.01
N LEU A 687 42.28 10.97 5.16
CA LEU A 687 41.04 10.49 4.57
C LEU A 687 40.73 9.07 5.06
N GLY A 688 39.48 8.65 4.92
CA GLY A 688 38.95 7.37 5.37
C GLY A 688 38.36 7.39 6.78
N PHE A 689 38.47 6.28 7.51
CA PHE A 689 37.93 6.16 8.87
C PHE A 689 38.96 6.61 9.91
N ILE A 690 38.73 7.79 10.47
CA ILE A 690 39.60 8.46 11.44
C ILE A 690 39.10 8.14 12.85
N ARG A 691 39.97 7.53 13.65
CA ARG A 691 39.69 7.11 15.03
C ARG A 691 40.24 8.13 16.04
N PRO A 692 39.73 8.12 17.29
CA PRO A 692 40.33 8.88 18.39
C PRO A 692 41.84 8.64 18.48
N GLY A 693 42.63 9.71 18.62
CA GLY A 693 44.10 9.67 18.67
C GLY A 693 44.81 9.89 17.32
N ALA A 694 44.09 9.98 16.20
CA ALA A 694 44.66 10.37 14.91
C ALA A 694 44.92 11.90 14.84
N LEU A 695 45.94 12.32 14.10
CA LEU A 695 46.39 13.73 14.01
C LEU A 695 45.26 14.71 13.63
N SER A 696 44.35 14.31 12.73
CA SER A 696 43.25 15.18 12.26
C SER A 696 41.94 15.00 13.05
N TYR A 697 41.87 14.07 14.00
CA TYR A 697 40.63 13.70 14.70
C TYR A 697 40.02 14.88 15.45
N GLU A 698 40.82 15.54 16.31
CA GLU A 698 40.36 16.65 17.15
C GLU A 698 39.89 17.86 16.33
N SER A 699 40.58 18.15 15.21
CA SER A 699 40.21 19.24 14.32
C SER A 699 38.85 18.98 13.66
N TYR A 700 38.65 17.78 13.11
CA TYR A 700 37.40 17.42 12.44
C TYR A 700 36.25 17.31 13.44
N ARG A 701 36.53 16.78 14.63
CA ARG A 701 35.54 16.65 15.70
C ARG A 701 35.01 18.02 16.14
N ARG A 702 35.91 18.97 16.37
CA ARG A 702 35.56 20.36 16.74
C ARG A 702 34.70 21.02 15.66
N GLU A 703 35.03 20.83 14.39
CA GLU A 703 34.25 21.38 13.28
C GLU A 703 32.86 20.76 13.17
N LEU A 704 32.72 19.46 13.43
CA LEU A 704 31.42 18.78 13.45
C LEU A 704 30.55 19.21 14.64
N GLU A 705 31.14 19.47 15.79
CA GLU A 705 30.41 19.95 16.98
C GLU A 705 29.83 21.36 16.77
N MET A 706 30.50 22.20 15.97
CA MET A 706 29.97 23.52 15.58
C MET A 706 28.74 23.44 14.65
N VAL A 707 28.45 22.28 14.05
CA VAL A 707 27.25 22.11 13.20
C VAL A 707 25.98 21.94 14.03
N VAL A 708 26.07 21.31 15.19
CA VAL A 708 24.91 20.93 16.00
C VAL A 708 24.10 22.13 16.56
N PRO A 709 24.71 23.24 17.05
CA PRO A 709 23.94 24.35 17.61
C PRO A 709 23.27 25.25 16.55
N ASP A 710 23.83 25.34 15.34
CA ASP A 710 23.39 26.29 14.30
C ASP A 710 22.33 25.71 13.35
N PHE A 711 22.13 24.40 13.37
CA PHE A 711 21.19 23.68 12.52
C PHE A 711 20.08 23.07 13.39
N GLY A 712 18.83 23.11 12.92
CA GLY A 712 17.68 22.69 13.74
C GLY A 712 17.76 21.23 14.20
N VAL A 713 18.21 20.99 15.43
CA VAL A 713 18.22 19.67 16.08
C VAL A 713 16.94 19.48 16.87
N PHE A 714 16.13 18.49 16.48
CA PHE A 714 14.90 18.14 17.20
C PHE A 714 14.80 16.63 17.41
N ALA A 715 15.02 16.19 18.66
CA ALA A 715 14.10 15.30 19.38
C ALA A 715 14.57 15.13 20.83
N LEU A 716 13.72 15.46 21.82
CA LEU A 716 13.77 14.84 23.15
C LEU A 716 12.41 14.83 23.88
N ALA A 717 12.04 13.64 24.37
CA ALA A 717 11.60 13.41 25.77
C ALA A 717 11.62 11.90 26.07
N PRO A 718 11.73 11.46 27.33
CA PRO A 718 12.77 11.70 28.34
C PRO A 718 13.62 10.41 28.60
N PRO A 719 14.70 10.45 29.40
CA PRO A 719 15.13 9.24 30.10
C PRO A 719 14.07 8.87 31.14
N GLN A 720 13.49 7.68 31.04
CA GLN A 720 12.80 7.05 32.16
C GLN A 720 13.76 6.12 32.91
N VAL A 721 13.61 6.14 34.24
CA VAL A 721 14.12 5.22 35.27
C VAL A 721 15.43 5.65 35.95
N ALA A 722 15.28 6.25 37.13
CA ALA A 722 16.14 5.96 38.26
C ALA A 722 15.32 5.18 39.31
N CYS A 723 15.45 3.86 39.30
CA CYS A 723 15.16 3.01 40.45
C CYS A 723 16.40 2.98 41.35
N VAL A 724 16.41 3.68 42.48
CA VAL A 724 17.22 3.46 43.71
C VAL A 724 16.51 4.29 44.81
N ALA A 725 16.19 3.90 46.05
CA ALA A 725 16.59 2.85 47.01
C ALA A 725 15.30 2.33 47.70
N ALA A 726 15.12 1.06 48.11
CA ALA A 726 15.75 0.42 49.27
C ALA A 726 15.74 1.28 50.54
N GLU A 727 14.58 1.37 51.21
CA GLU A 727 14.35 1.05 52.64
C GLU A 727 12.85 0.92 52.92
#